data_AF-A0AAN0MP73-F1
#
_entry.id   AF-A0AAN0MP73-F1
#
_cell.length_a   1.000
_cell.length_b   1.000
_cell.length_c   1.000
_cell.angle_alpha   90.00
_cell.angle_beta   90.00
_cell.angle_gamma   90.00
#
_symmetry.space_group_name_H-M   'P 1'
#
loop_
_entity.id
_entity.type
_entity.pdbx_description
1 polymer ?
#
loop_
_entity_poly.entity_id
_entity_poly.type
_entity_poly.pdbx_seq_one_letter_code
_entity_poly.pdbx_strand_id
1 'polypeptide(L)'
;MPATKSAKSSVKSSTNTSAAKSAKATAASPAAKPAAKRATAAAGKTVKASAAPTPAKAATKKVSSVSEKQRLSQAELLKAADALLNAGAPKKRAAKKSEAADEETPVKAKAATKTAAKAKTAKAEDDKPKAPRKTAAAKTKAKAKDKGDEDIDDTDFSDIEEDIAGDSEEVVEASTSSPDAPTEKVKPLRMKVSKAKERALMKEFGLDEAVLTEEEMSTRRQRLKALIKLGKTRGYLTNAEISDHLPDKLVDAETLEVVISMLNDMGVAVYEQTPDAETLLLNNTGQSATTEEEAEEEAEAALSTVDSEFGRTTDPVRMYMREMGTVELLTREGEIEIAKRIEGGLQDMMLAISASPATIAEILAMGEEIREGKVVISTVVDGFSDADENDDYVAEEDFDEYDEEDDDDGKGGSKALTKKLEELKNEALSRFAKLQSLFEQLHAAYDKSGYGSPQYTKVQDQLSAELMTIRFTAKTIEKLCDMLREQVDSVRQKERALRKIIVEKCGLPQEKFIQLFPANLLNLQWIEKEAQAGNSWSAIMGRNIPPVQELQQNLIDLQARVVVPLDELKLINKRMNDGERASRNAKKEMIEANLRLVISIAKKYTNRGLQFLDLIQEGNIGLMKAVDKFEYRRGYKFSTYATWWIRQAITRSIADQARTIRIPVHMIETINKMNRISRQHLQEFGFEPDASILAEKMEIPEDKIRKIMKIAKEPISMETPIGDDDDSHLGDFIEDSANTAPVDAAMQAGLRDVVKDILDGLTPREAKVLRMRFGIEMSTDHTLEEVGKQFDVTRERIRQIEAKALRKLKHPSRSDKLRSFI
;
A
#
# COMPACT_ATOMS: atom_id res chain seq x y z
N MET A 1 49.57 -24.53 18.56
CA MET A 1 50.87 -23.83 18.69
C MET A 1 50.79 -22.48 17.97
N PRO A 2 51.51 -21.41 18.40
CA PRO A 2 50.87 -20.09 18.48
C PRO A 2 51.69 -18.86 18.03
N ALA A 3 51.01 -17.70 18.07
CA ALA A 3 51.55 -16.33 18.20
C ALA A 3 52.30 -15.74 16.97
N THR A 4 52.54 -14.43 16.84
CA THR A 4 52.35 -13.23 17.72
C THR A 4 51.56 -12.12 16.98
N LYS A 5 50.65 -11.31 17.56
CA LYS A 5 50.69 -10.39 18.73
C LYS A 5 51.61 -9.14 18.62
N SER A 6 51.06 -7.99 18.18
CA SER A 6 51.12 -6.64 18.81
C SER A 6 50.49 -5.61 17.83
N ALA A 7 49.50 -4.76 18.09
CA ALA A 7 48.86 -4.14 19.27
C ALA A 7 49.34 -2.71 19.63
N LYS A 8 48.37 -1.84 19.97
CA LYS A 8 48.45 -0.46 20.55
C LYS A 8 48.90 0.69 19.62
N SER A 9 48.44 1.95 19.79
CA SER A 9 47.24 2.51 20.51
C SER A 9 47.16 4.04 20.37
N SER A 10 45.94 4.63 20.30
CA SER A 10 45.56 6.02 20.72
C SER A 10 46.33 7.21 20.08
N VAL A 11 45.77 8.40 19.83
CA VAL A 11 45.03 9.40 20.65
C VAL A 11 44.28 10.29 19.62
N LYS A 12 43.00 10.70 19.71
CA LYS A 12 42.17 11.32 20.77
C LYS A 12 42.42 12.83 21.05
N SER A 13 42.09 13.70 20.09
CA SER A 13 41.60 15.09 20.30
C SER A 13 41.05 15.60 18.95
N SER A 14 39.78 16.00 18.73
CA SER A 14 38.76 16.77 19.47
C SER A 14 38.79 18.27 19.12
N THR A 15 37.62 18.83 18.72
CA THR A 15 37.22 20.27 18.80
C THR A 15 38.15 21.29 18.12
N ASN A 16 37.73 22.31 17.36
CA ASN A 16 36.46 23.04 17.16
C ASN A 16 36.73 24.04 15.98
N THR A 17 35.89 24.91 15.43
CA THR A 17 34.54 25.43 15.78
C THR A 17 33.88 26.08 14.54
N SER A 18 32.53 26.08 14.50
CA SER A 18 31.60 27.18 14.09
C SER A 18 31.66 27.93 12.73
N ALA A 19 30.49 28.49 12.39
CA ALA A 19 30.22 29.64 11.50
C ALA A 19 30.55 29.47 9.99
N ALA A 20 29.63 29.24 9.04
CA ALA A 20 28.18 29.54 8.86
C ALA A 20 27.83 30.93 8.28
N LYS A 21 26.70 30.98 7.54
CA LYS A 21 26.07 32.11 6.80
C LYS A 21 26.78 32.54 5.51
N SER A 22 26.08 32.98 4.44
CA SER A 22 24.64 32.91 4.10
C SER A 22 24.34 33.50 2.70
N ALA A 23 23.27 33.02 2.02
CA ALA A 23 22.36 33.79 1.14
C ALA A 23 22.94 34.44 -0.16
N LYS A 24 22.17 34.84 -1.20
CA LYS A 24 20.82 34.51 -1.75
C LYS A 24 20.71 35.26 -3.12
N ALA A 25 19.67 34.97 -3.92
CA ALA A 25 19.06 35.82 -4.96
C ALA A 25 19.63 35.82 -6.41
N THR A 26 18.94 35.07 -7.29
CA THR A 26 18.22 35.54 -8.50
C THR A 26 18.71 36.78 -9.29
N ALA A 27 18.78 36.70 -10.64
CA ALA A 27 17.69 37.17 -11.54
C ALA A 27 18.08 37.32 -13.06
N ALA A 28 17.05 37.17 -13.91
CA ALA A 28 16.83 37.85 -15.21
C ALA A 28 17.65 37.52 -16.49
N SER A 29 16.93 37.59 -17.62
CA SER A 29 17.39 37.56 -19.02
C SER A 29 17.58 39.00 -19.56
N PRO A 30 18.21 39.23 -20.74
CA PRO A 30 17.38 39.44 -21.94
C PRO A 30 17.97 38.89 -23.26
N ALA A 31 17.15 38.87 -24.32
CA ALA A 31 17.48 38.36 -25.65
C ALA A 31 17.75 39.47 -26.71
N ALA A 32 18.41 39.11 -27.83
CA ALA A 32 18.35 39.86 -29.09
C ALA A 32 18.67 39.00 -30.35
N LYS A 33 17.89 39.17 -31.43
CA LYS A 33 18.21 38.79 -32.82
C LYS A 33 18.63 40.06 -33.61
N PRO A 34 19.40 39.95 -34.70
CA PRO A 34 18.83 39.88 -36.06
C PRO A 34 19.37 38.64 -36.84
N ALA A 35 18.67 37.97 -37.78
CA ALA A 35 17.93 38.39 -38.98
C ALA A 35 18.85 38.83 -40.15
N ALA A 36 18.59 38.55 -41.44
CA ALA A 36 17.70 37.61 -42.16
C ALA A 36 18.00 37.67 -43.69
N LYS A 37 17.19 36.99 -44.53
CA LYS A 37 17.06 37.15 -46.02
C LYS A 37 18.20 36.55 -46.90
N ARG A 38 17.94 35.98 -48.09
CA ARG A 38 16.68 35.54 -48.76
C ARG A 38 16.99 34.51 -49.87
N ALA A 39 16.01 33.67 -50.23
CA ALA A 39 16.10 32.65 -51.28
C ALA A 39 15.95 33.18 -52.71
N THR A 40 16.36 32.36 -53.69
CA THR A 40 15.77 32.23 -55.05
C THR A 40 15.76 30.74 -55.44
N ALA A 41 14.97 30.34 -56.43
CA ALA A 41 14.67 28.94 -56.73
C ALA A 41 14.58 28.63 -58.25
N ALA A 42 14.51 27.34 -58.56
CA ALA A 42 13.99 26.71 -59.79
C ALA A 42 14.70 26.96 -61.14
N ALA A 43 15.22 25.87 -61.72
CA ALA A 43 15.00 25.47 -63.11
C ALA A 43 15.43 24.00 -63.30
N GLY A 44 14.79 23.26 -64.21
CA GLY A 44 15.17 21.88 -64.56
C GLY A 44 15.01 21.60 -66.06
N LYS A 45 15.60 20.50 -66.54
CA LYS A 45 15.34 19.94 -67.88
C LYS A 45 15.73 18.45 -67.99
N THR A 46 15.44 17.84 -69.13
CA THR A 46 15.06 16.41 -69.24
C THR A 46 15.71 15.68 -70.42
N VAL A 47 15.66 14.33 -70.38
CA VAL A 47 15.77 13.39 -71.53
C VAL A 47 17.21 13.24 -72.09
N LYS A 48 17.72 12.07 -72.54
CA LYS A 48 17.13 10.95 -73.33
C LYS A 48 17.76 9.56 -73.01
N ALA A 49 17.25 8.48 -73.61
CA ALA A 49 17.64 7.09 -73.33
C ALA A 49 17.89 6.23 -74.60
N SER A 50 18.64 5.13 -74.45
CA SER A 50 18.83 3.98 -75.38
C SER A 50 19.78 2.95 -74.75
N ALA A 51 19.80 1.64 -75.03
CA ALA A 51 18.83 0.67 -75.57
C ALA A 51 19.39 -0.77 -75.33
N ALA A 52 18.56 -1.83 -75.40
CA ALA A 52 19.00 -3.23 -75.25
C ALA A 52 19.57 -3.84 -76.56
N PRO A 53 20.17 -5.04 -76.53
CA PRO A 53 19.35 -6.24 -76.84
C PRO A 53 19.73 -7.56 -76.10
N THR A 54 18.82 -8.54 -76.17
CA THR A 54 19.01 -9.99 -75.87
C THR A 54 19.08 -10.80 -77.19
N PRO A 55 19.36 -12.14 -77.23
CA PRO A 55 18.30 -13.17 -77.02
C PRO A 55 18.78 -14.63 -76.63
N ALA A 56 17.85 -15.61 -76.74
CA ALA A 56 17.97 -17.09 -76.68
C ALA A 56 17.84 -17.76 -75.28
N LYS A 57 16.78 -18.55 -74.97
CA LYS A 57 16.36 -19.92 -75.42
C LYS A 57 17.23 -21.04 -74.80
N ALA A 58 16.72 -22.13 -74.21
CA ALA A 58 15.35 -22.69 -74.01
C ALA A 58 15.32 -23.53 -72.67
N ALA A 59 14.41 -24.44 -72.29
CA ALA A 59 13.33 -25.20 -72.94
C ALA A 59 12.17 -25.59 -71.95
N THR A 60 11.67 -26.83 -71.93
CA THR A 60 10.46 -27.26 -71.16
C THR A 60 10.52 -28.69 -70.58
N LYS A 61 9.82 -28.93 -69.46
CA LYS A 61 9.07 -30.17 -69.15
C LYS A 61 8.07 -29.98 -67.98
N LYS A 62 7.03 -30.83 -67.91
CA LYS A 62 5.99 -30.90 -66.85
C LYS A 62 6.47 -31.84 -65.70
N VAL A 63 5.97 -31.75 -64.45
CA VAL A 63 4.77 -32.42 -63.88
C VAL A 63 4.76 -32.17 -62.34
N SER A 64 3.66 -32.12 -61.56
CA SER A 64 2.34 -31.44 -61.66
C SER A 64 1.53 -31.63 -60.35
N SER A 65 0.64 -30.68 -59.98
CA SER A 65 -0.37 -30.73 -58.87
C SER A 65 0.20 -30.69 -57.43
N VAL A 66 -0.51 -30.25 -56.36
CA VAL A 66 -1.98 -30.20 -56.07
C VAL A 66 -2.40 -28.90 -55.32
N SER A 67 -3.65 -28.47 -55.54
CA SER A 67 -4.50 -27.53 -54.75
C SER A 67 -3.97 -26.16 -54.26
N GLU A 68 -4.59 -25.10 -54.79
CA GLU A 68 -4.72 -23.78 -54.16
C GLU A 68 -6.21 -23.50 -53.92
N LYS A 69 -6.62 -23.01 -52.74
CA LYS A 69 -8.04 -22.80 -52.40
C LYS A 69 -8.55 -21.47 -52.98
N GLN A 70 -9.53 -21.54 -53.87
CA GLN A 70 -10.12 -20.36 -54.52
C GLN A 70 -10.92 -19.48 -53.54
N ARG A 71 -10.73 -18.15 -53.65
CA ARG A 71 -11.63 -17.15 -53.05
C ARG A 71 -12.90 -17.03 -53.90
N LEU A 72 -14.08 -17.11 -53.28
CA LEU A 72 -15.38 -16.86 -53.93
C LEU A 72 -15.61 -15.37 -54.20
N SER A 73 -16.49 -15.05 -55.16
CA SER A 73 -16.63 -13.68 -55.68
C SER A 73 -17.73 -12.88 -54.97
N GLN A 74 -17.53 -11.56 -54.87
CA GLN A 74 -18.45 -10.64 -54.19
C GLN A 74 -19.86 -10.59 -54.83
N ALA A 75 -20.00 -11.02 -56.09
CA ALA A 75 -21.27 -11.09 -56.81
C ALA A 75 -22.17 -12.26 -56.38
N GLU A 76 -21.62 -13.29 -55.74
CA GLU A 76 -22.36 -14.50 -55.35
C GLU A 76 -23.02 -14.35 -53.97
N LEU A 77 -22.36 -13.65 -53.04
CA LEU A 77 -22.92 -13.30 -51.73
C LEU A 77 -24.16 -12.40 -51.83
N LEU A 78 -24.19 -11.46 -52.78
CA LEU A 78 -25.34 -10.57 -52.97
C LEU A 78 -26.60 -11.33 -53.43
N LYS A 79 -26.45 -12.36 -54.27
CA LYS A 79 -27.58 -13.20 -54.70
C LYS A 79 -28.17 -14.07 -53.58
N ALA A 80 -27.40 -14.38 -52.55
CA ALA A 80 -27.90 -15.08 -51.36
C ALA A 80 -28.76 -14.16 -50.46
N ALA A 81 -28.48 -12.85 -50.45
CA ALA A 81 -29.22 -11.87 -49.65
C ALA A 81 -30.61 -11.56 -50.21
N ASP A 82 -30.73 -11.31 -51.53
CA ASP A 82 -32.01 -10.98 -52.19
C ASP A 82 -33.08 -12.08 -52.05
N ALA A 83 -32.64 -13.34 -51.90
CA ALA A 83 -33.53 -14.51 -51.76
C ALA A 83 -34.30 -14.55 -50.42
N LEU A 84 -33.84 -13.85 -49.38
CA LEU A 84 -34.44 -13.87 -48.04
C LEU A 84 -35.39 -12.69 -47.76
N LEU A 85 -35.49 -11.70 -48.65
CA LEU A 85 -36.23 -10.46 -48.42
C LEU A 85 -37.59 -10.36 -49.16
N ASN A 86 -37.96 -11.35 -49.98
CA ASN A 86 -39.11 -11.24 -50.90
C ASN A 86 -40.21 -12.32 -50.75
N ALA A 87 -40.70 -12.54 -49.53
CA ALA A 87 -42.03 -13.12 -49.27
C ALA A 87 -42.55 -12.71 -47.87
N GLY A 88 -43.79 -12.25 -47.66
CA GLY A 88 -44.84 -11.87 -48.61
C GLY A 88 -46.20 -11.69 -47.90
N ALA A 89 -46.70 -10.46 -47.77
CA ALA A 89 -47.99 -10.14 -47.11
C ALA A 89 -49.12 -9.87 -48.13
N PRO A 90 -50.42 -10.04 -47.76
CA PRO A 90 -51.27 -8.84 -47.72
C PRO A 90 -52.53 -8.83 -46.80
N LYS A 91 -52.69 -7.71 -46.08
CA LYS A 91 -53.91 -6.83 -45.96
C LYS A 91 -55.26 -7.34 -45.40
N LYS A 92 -55.75 -6.65 -44.35
CA LYS A 92 -57.01 -5.84 -44.26
C LYS A 92 -57.12 -5.21 -42.84
N ARG A 93 -57.88 -4.13 -42.53
CA ARG A 93 -58.14 -2.82 -43.19
C ARG A 93 -58.83 -1.89 -42.15
N ALA A 94 -58.56 -0.58 -42.18
CA ALA A 94 -59.34 0.55 -41.58
C ALA A 94 -59.23 0.90 -40.05
N ALA A 95 -58.36 1.87 -39.76
CA ALA A 95 -58.66 3.23 -39.26
C ALA A 95 -59.24 3.57 -37.84
N LYS A 96 -58.57 4.59 -37.25
CA LYS A 96 -59.04 5.71 -36.38
C LYS A 96 -59.12 5.58 -34.83
N LYS A 97 -58.13 6.26 -34.21
CA LYS A 97 -58.19 7.27 -33.10
C LYS A 97 -58.65 6.88 -31.67
N SER A 98 -58.14 7.68 -30.71
CA SER A 98 -58.61 7.88 -29.31
C SER A 98 -58.51 6.68 -28.36
N GLU A 99 -58.40 6.82 -27.02
CA GLU A 99 -57.78 7.88 -26.19
C GLU A 99 -57.48 7.27 -24.78
N ALA A 100 -57.21 8.09 -23.78
CA ALA A 100 -56.66 7.75 -22.47
C ALA A 100 -57.50 6.88 -21.50
N ALA A 101 -56.76 6.31 -20.53
CA ALA A 101 -57.10 6.17 -19.10
C ALA A 101 -58.00 5.02 -18.57
N ASP A 102 -57.67 4.64 -17.33
CA ASP A 102 -58.46 4.03 -16.24
C ASP A 102 -59.19 2.68 -16.45
N GLU A 103 -59.64 1.97 -15.40
CA GLU A 103 -58.98 1.49 -14.16
C GLU A 103 -59.84 0.32 -13.59
N GLU A 104 -59.50 -0.22 -12.42
CA GLU A 104 -60.36 -0.94 -11.45
C GLU A 104 -61.42 -1.99 -11.89
N THR A 105 -60.98 -3.25 -11.98
CA THR A 105 -61.52 -4.41 -11.21
C THR A 105 -63.03 -4.85 -11.37
N PRO A 106 -63.78 -5.36 -10.37
CA PRO A 106 -63.91 -6.82 -10.10
C PRO A 106 -65.35 -7.44 -10.11
N VAL A 107 -65.44 -8.72 -9.65
CA VAL A 107 -66.57 -9.37 -8.89
C VAL A 107 -67.46 -10.44 -9.58
N LYS A 108 -67.30 -11.72 -9.15
CA LYS A 108 -68.25 -12.88 -9.02
C LYS A 108 -69.06 -13.36 -10.26
N ALA A 109 -68.83 -14.58 -10.77
CA ALA A 109 -69.50 -15.87 -10.41
C ALA A 109 -70.90 -16.09 -11.07
N LYS A 110 -71.48 -17.29 -11.26
CA LYS A 110 -71.31 -18.61 -10.61
C LYS A 110 -71.98 -19.78 -11.41
N ALA A 111 -71.25 -20.83 -11.83
CA ALA A 111 -71.79 -22.12 -12.33
C ALA A 111 -70.63 -23.14 -12.59
N ALA A 112 -70.76 -24.48 -12.50
CA ALA A 112 -71.71 -25.37 -11.82
C ALA A 112 -71.19 -26.84 -11.78
N THR A 113 -71.48 -27.61 -10.70
CA THR A 113 -71.73 -29.10 -10.62
C THR A 113 -70.72 -30.14 -11.23
N LYS A 114 -70.55 -31.39 -10.74
CA LYS A 114 -71.29 -32.27 -9.79
C LYS A 114 -70.43 -33.47 -9.30
N THR A 115 -70.66 -33.89 -8.05
CA THR A 115 -70.62 -35.24 -7.39
C THR A 115 -70.20 -36.53 -8.17
N ALA A 116 -69.70 -37.65 -7.57
CA ALA A 116 -69.96 -38.20 -6.22
C ALA A 116 -68.96 -39.31 -5.73
N ALA A 117 -68.88 -39.52 -4.39
CA ALA A 117 -68.69 -40.77 -3.59
C ALA A 117 -67.59 -41.84 -3.95
N LYS A 118 -67.07 -42.72 -3.04
CA LYS A 118 -67.59 -43.25 -1.76
C LYS A 118 -66.49 -43.95 -0.90
N ALA A 119 -66.66 -43.97 0.44
CA ALA A 119 -65.97 -44.82 1.46
C ALA A 119 -64.45 -44.60 1.68
N LYS A 120 -63.83 -44.76 2.88
CA LYS A 120 -64.25 -45.11 4.27
C LYS A 120 -63.07 -44.69 5.22
N THR A 121 -63.14 -44.45 6.54
CA THR A 121 -64.15 -43.90 7.50
C THR A 121 -63.50 -43.66 8.88
N ALA A 122 -63.81 -42.53 9.53
CA ALA A 122 -63.82 -42.30 11.00
C ALA A 122 -62.49 -42.28 11.82
N LYS A 123 -62.43 -41.76 13.07
CA LYS A 123 -63.03 -40.56 13.74
C LYS A 123 -62.48 -40.43 15.20
N ALA A 124 -62.33 -39.20 15.69
CA ALA A 124 -62.37 -38.75 17.11
C ALA A 124 -61.14 -38.90 18.05
N GLU A 125 -61.11 -37.96 19.01
CA GLU A 125 -60.61 -37.98 20.41
C GLU A 125 -59.11 -38.18 20.77
N ASP A 126 -58.53 -37.07 21.25
CA ASP A 126 -57.99 -36.82 22.61
C ASP A 126 -56.79 -37.58 23.26
N ASP A 127 -56.20 -36.84 24.21
CA ASP A 127 -55.26 -37.19 25.30
C ASP A 127 -53.78 -37.60 25.03
N LYS A 128 -52.98 -37.29 26.06
CA LYS A 128 -51.64 -37.77 26.46
C LYS A 128 -51.68 -39.31 26.75
N PRO A 129 -50.57 -40.06 26.99
CA PRO A 129 -49.46 -39.58 27.85
C PRO A 129 -48.04 -40.23 27.78
N LYS A 130 -47.15 -39.62 28.59
CA LYS A 130 -46.08 -40.24 29.43
C LYS A 130 -44.89 -40.99 28.80
N ALA A 131 -43.70 -40.62 29.28
CA ALA A 131 -42.49 -41.45 29.31
C ALA A 131 -42.63 -42.66 30.28
N PRO A 132 -41.78 -43.69 30.15
CA PRO A 132 -40.61 -43.82 31.05
C PRO A 132 -39.28 -43.71 30.27
N ARG A 133 -38.12 -43.27 30.80
CA ARG A 133 -37.49 -43.29 32.17
C ARG A 133 -36.78 -44.62 32.49
N LYS A 134 -35.55 -44.51 33.03
CA LYS A 134 -34.63 -45.57 33.53
C LYS A 134 -33.83 -46.29 32.43
N THR A 135 -32.57 -46.73 32.64
CA THR A 135 -31.62 -46.68 33.79
C THR A 135 -30.20 -46.68 33.20
N ALA A 136 -29.20 -45.95 33.73
CA ALA A 136 -28.35 -46.28 34.89
C ALA A 136 -27.66 -47.67 34.79
N ALA A 137 -26.39 -47.86 35.17
CA ALA A 137 -25.30 -46.95 35.55
C ALA A 137 -24.01 -47.78 35.75
N ALA A 138 -22.88 -47.08 35.98
CA ALA A 138 -21.67 -47.62 36.63
C ALA A 138 -20.81 -48.59 35.76
N LYS A 139 -19.54 -48.91 36.10
CA LYS A 139 -18.77 -48.61 37.32
C LYS A 139 -17.23 -48.68 37.10
N THR A 140 -16.52 -47.65 37.58
CA THR A 140 -15.18 -47.70 38.22
C THR A 140 -13.92 -48.31 37.55
N LYS A 141 -12.82 -47.55 37.74
CA LYS A 141 -11.43 -47.97 38.08
C LYS A 141 -10.55 -48.61 36.98
N ALA A 142 -9.20 -48.57 37.07
CA ALA A 142 -8.25 -47.62 37.72
C ALA A 142 -6.79 -48.10 37.50
N LYS A 143 -5.82 -47.17 37.59
CA LYS A 143 -4.36 -47.38 37.81
C LYS A 143 -3.60 -48.12 36.67
N ALA A 144 -2.67 -47.43 36.01
CA ALA A 144 -1.21 -47.39 36.31
C ALA A 144 -0.44 -48.44 35.49
N LYS A 145 0.89 -48.41 35.27
CA LYS A 145 2.04 -47.66 35.83
C LYS A 145 3.07 -47.51 34.65
N ASP A 146 3.72 -46.37 34.40
CA ASP A 146 4.95 -45.81 35.05
C ASP A 146 6.28 -46.32 34.44
N LYS A 147 7.16 -45.38 34.06
CA LYS A 147 8.53 -45.51 33.49
C LYS A 147 8.65 -46.08 32.06
N GLY A 148 9.63 -45.66 31.25
CA GLY A 148 10.69 -44.67 31.51
C GLY A 148 11.82 -44.72 30.48
N ASP A 149 12.83 -43.85 30.48
CA ASP A 149 13.11 -42.59 31.23
C ASP A 149 14.23 -41.82 30.43
N GLU A 150 14.23 -40.46 30.40
CA GLU A 150 15.41 -39.51 30.35
C GLU A 150 16.02 -38.84 29.05
N ASP A 151 16.60 -37.63 29.30
CA ASP A 151 17.58 -36.75 28.59
C ASP A 151 17.25 -35.94 27.29
N ILE A 152 17.64 -34.65 27.11
CA ILE A 152 18.05 -33.53 28.03
C ILE A 152 18.03 -32.14 27.31
N ASP A 153 18.32 -31.04 28.03
CA ASP A 153 18.39 -29.59 27.68
C ASP A 153 17.04 -28.84 27.61
N ASP A 154 16.63 -28.00 28.58
CA ASP A 154 17.22 -26.86 29.33
C ASP A 154 17.10 -25.47 28.66
N THR A 155 15.90 -24.88 28.73
CA THR A 155 15.74 -23.43 28.94
C THR A 155 14.56 -23.17 29.89
N ASP A 156 14.84 -22.78 31.13
CA ASP A 156 13.84 -22.68 32.21
C ASP A 156 13.83 -21.30 32.90
N PHE A 157 12.79 -21.07 33.71
CA PHE A 157 12.58 -20.01 34.69
C PHE A 157 12.28 -18.58 34.19
N SER A 158 10.97 -18.32 34.07
CA SER A 158 10.37 -17.19 34.79
C SER A 158 9.16 -17.68 35.58
N ASP A 159 9.35 -17.97 36.87
CA ASP A 159 8.37 -18.64 37.73
C ASP A 159 7.05 -17.88 37.95
N ILE A 160 6.04 -18.67 38.30
CA ILE A 160 4.79 -18.26 38.92
C ILE A 160 4.72 -18.93 40.31
N GLU A 161 4.49 -18.13 41.36
CA GLU A 161 3.73 -18.52 42.55
C GLU A 161 2.76 -17.36 42.81
N GLU A 162 1.43 -17.48 42.88
CA GLU A 162 0.47 -18.46 43.47
C GLU A 162 0.20 -18.30 44.97
N ASP A 163 -1.10 -18.12 45.26
CA ASP A 163 -1.92 -18.93 46.17
C ASP A 163 -3.38 -18.46 45.95
N ILE A 164 -4.30 -19.21 45.32
CA ILE A 164 -4.88 -20.53 45.64
C ILE A 164 -5.84 -20.49 46.84
N ALA A 165 -7.10 -20.21 46.51
CA ALA A 165 -8.29 -20.87 47.07
C ALA A 165 -9.46 -20.70 46.06
N GLY A 166 -10.35 -21.66 45.86
CA GLY A 166 -10.40 -23.02 46.41
C GLY A 166 -11.81 -23.59 46.36
N ASP A 167 -12.01 -24.65 45.57
CA ASP A 167 -13.24 -25.45 45.40
C ASP A 167 -14.43 -24.81 44.65
N SER A 168 -15.39 -25.65 44.25
CA SER A 168 -16.46 -25.32 43.29
C SER A 168 -17.78 -26.04 43.60
N GLU A 169 -18.88 -25.30 43.71
CA GLU A 169 -20.25 -25.87 43.77
C GLU A 169 -21.20 -25.18 42.79
N GLU A 170 -21.94 -25.96 41.99
CA GLU A 170 -23.18 -25.50 41.37
C GLU A 170 -24.33 -25.65 42.39
N VAL A 171 -25.01 -24.54 42.71
CA VAL A 171 -26.24 -24.57 43.55
C VAL A 171 -27.34 -23.74 42.89
N VAL A 172 -28.58 -24.19 43.07
CA VAL A 172 -29.78 -23.69 42.38
C VAL A 172 -30.59 -22.76 43.30
N GLU A 173 -31.50 -21.99 42.69
CA GLU A 173 -32.63 -21.24 43.28
C GLU A 173 -32.40 -19.83 43.86
N ALA A 174 -32.95 -18.87 43.11
CA ALA A 174 -34.02 -17.95 43.52
C ALA A 174 -33.83 -16.90 44.64
N SER A 175 -34.09 -15.65 44.21
CA SER A 175 -34.70 -14.53 44.97
C SER A 175 -33.88 -13.77 46.01
N THR A 176 -33.68 -12.48 45.73
CA THR A 176 -34.28 -11.36 46.50
C THR A 176 -34.16 -10.05 45.68
N SER A 177 -34.74 -8.95 46.16
CA SER A 177 -35.04 -7.75 45.37
C SER A 177 -34.16 -6.53 45.68
N SER A 178 -33.65 -5.89 44.61
CA SER A 178 -33.62 -4.42 44.35
C SER A 178 -33.02 -3.42 45.38
N PRO A 179 -32.62 -2.20 44.95
CA PRO A 179 -31.98 -1.83 43.67
C PRO A 179 -30.79 -0.85 43.83
N ASP A 180 -29.92 -0.69 42.81
CA ASP A 180 -29.58 0.64 42.28
C ASP A 180 -28.90 0.63 40.88
N ALA A 181 -28.95 1.78 40.20
CA ALA A 181 -28.17 2.25 39.04
C ALA A 181 -27.60 1.24 38.00
N PRO A 182 -28.25 1.04 36.84
CA PRO A 182 -27.68 0.29 35.72
C PRO A 182 -26.79 1.16 34.80
N THR A 183 -25.56 0.72 34.53
CA THR A 183 -24.76 1.23 33.39
C THR A 183 -25.06 0.39 32.15
N GLU A 184 -25.90 0.92 31.25
CA GLU A 184 -26.36 0.20 30.07
C GLU A 184 -25.26 0.04 29.02
N LYS A 185 -24.64 -1.14 28.96
CA LYS A 185 -23.77 -1.53 27.85
C LYS A 185 -24.63 -1.82 26.61
N VAL A 186 -24.90 -0.78 25.84
CA VAL A 186 -25.59 -0.85 24.55
C VAL A 186 -24.93 -1.90 23.65
N LYS A 187 -25.74 -2.81 23.10
CA LYS A 187 -25.29 -3.76 22.08
C LYS A 187 -25.47 -3.08 20.71
N PRO A 188 -24.46 -3.08 19.83
CA PRO A 188 -24.53 -2.34 18.57
C PRO A 188 -25.69 -2.83 17.70
N LEU A 189 -26.42 -1.90 17.08
CA LEU A 189 -27.54 -2.21 16.19
C LEU A 189 -27.05 -2.77 14.84
N ARG A 190 -26.64 -4.04 14.85
CA ARG A 190 -26.19 -4.79 13.67
C ARG A 190 -27.38 -5.33 12.87
N MET A 191 -27.26 -5.29 11.55
CA MET A 191 -28.27 -5.86 10.65
C MET A 191 -28.04 -7.37 10.52
N LYS A 192 -28.89 -8.18 11.15
CA LYS A 192 -28.93 -9.62 10.90
C LYS A 192 -29.33 -9.87 9.44
N VAL A 193 -28.34 -10.11 8.58
CA VAL A 193 -28.57 -10.62 7.25
C VAL A 193 -29.23 -11.99 7.39
N SER A 194 -30.14 -12.35 6.49
CA SER A 194 -30.74 -13.69 6.58
C SER A 194 -29.67 -14.73 6.28
N LYS A 195 -29.60 -15.79 7.10
CA LYS A 195 -28.60 -16.88 6.97
C LYS A 195 -28.55 -17.49 5.57
N ALA A 196 -29.65 -17.43 4.81
CA ALA A 196 -29.70 -17.83 3.40
C ALA A 196 -28.98 -16.86 2.44
N LYS A 197 -29.02 -15.55 2.70
CA LYS A 197 -28.32 -14.52 1.90
C LYS A 197 -26.84 -14.40 2.26
N GLU A 198 -26.48 -14.63 3.52
CA GLU A 198 -25.09 -14.84 3.93
C GLU A 198 -24.52 -16.04 3.18
N ARG A 199 -25.18 -17.19 3.26
CA ARG A 199 -24.77 -18.42 2.56
C ARG A 199 -24.71 -18.27 1.04
N ALA A 200 -25.64 -17.50 0.44
CA ALA A 200 -25.58 -17.20 -1.00
C ALA A 200 -24.34 -16.38 -1.36
N LEU A 201 -23.95 -15.40 -0.55
CA LEU A 201 -22.77 -14.57 -0.78
C LEU A 201 -21.46 -15.34 -0.48
N MET A 202 -21.43 -16.18 0.56
CA MET A 202 -20.29 -17.07 0.85
C MET A 202 -20.09 -18.07 -0.30
N LYS A 203 -21.17 -18.59 -0.88
CA LYS A 203 -21.13 -19.43 -2.09
C LYS A 203 -20.69 -18.67 -3.34
N GLU A 204 -21.06 -17.40 -3.50
CA GLU A 204 -20.61 -16.54 -4.62
C GLU A 204 -19.11 -16.18 -4.54
N PHE A 205 -18.48 -16.36 -3.38
CA PHE A 205 -17.07 -16.03 -3.12
C PHE A 205 -16.19 -17.24 -2.73
N GLY A 206 -16.69 -18.48 -2.80
CA GLY A 206 -15.92 -19.70 -2.49
C GLY A 206 -15.57 -19.88 -0.99
N LEU A 207 -16.31 -19.24 -0.09
CA LEU A 207 -15.99 -19.18 1.36
C LEU A 207 -16.74 -20.23 2.20
N ASP A 208 -17.79 -20.84 1.67
CA ASP A 208 -18.60 -21.87 2.35
C ASP A 208 -17.92 -23.27 2.37
N GLU A 209 -16.84 -23.44 1.57
CA GLU A 209 -16.28 -24.76 1.20
C GLU A 209 -15.31 -25.37 2.22
N ALA A 210 -14.74 -24.55 3.11
CA ALA A 210 -13.65 -24.96 4.02
C ALA A 210 -14.11 -25.57 5.36
N VAL A 211 -15.43 -25.64 5.62
CA VAL A 211 -15.99 -26.19 6.87
C VAL A 211 -16.72 -27.50 6.58
N LEU A 212 -15.93 -28.52 6.21
CA LEU A 212 -16.42 -29.90 6.12
C LEU A 212 -16.86 -30.39 7.50
N THR A 213 -17.90 -31.22 7.54
CA THR A 213 -18.24 -31.97 8.76
C THR A 213 -17.19 -33.07 9.05
N GLU A 214 -17.07 -33.50 10.31
CA GLU A 214 -16.15 -34.59 10.70
C GLU A 214 -16.40 -35.90 9.90
N GLU A 215 -17.66 -36.15 9.55
CA GLU A 215 -18.09 -37.26 8.68
C GLU A 215 -17.58 -37.10 7.23
N GLU A 216 -17.67 -35.89 6.67
CA GLU A 216 -17.12 -35.57 5.33
C GLU A 216 -15.58 -35.59 5.30
N MET A 217 -14.91 -35.17 6.38
CA MET A 217 -13.45 -35.29 6.51
C MET A 217 -13.00 -36.75 6.56
N SER A 218 -13.63 -37.58 7.40
CA SER A 218 -13.24 -38.99 7.55
C SER A 218 -13.44 -39.81 6.25
N THR A 219 -14.55 -39.59 5.53
CA THR A 219 -14.80 -40.24 4.24
C THR A 219 -13.87 -39.74 3.13
N ARG A 220 -13.48 -38.46 3.15
CA ARG A 220 -12.45 -37.89 2.26
C ARG A 220 -11.06 -38.50 2.53
N ARG A 221 -10.65 -38.63 3.80
CA ARG A 221 -9.39 -39.27 4.20
C ARG A 221 -9.29 -40.72 3.72
N GLN A 222 -10.38 -41.49 3.78
CA GLN A 222 -10.44 -42.86 3.27
C GLN A 222 -10.22 -42.93 1.74
N ARG A 223 -10.85 -42.02 0.97
CA ARG A 223 -10.65 -41.97 -0.49
C ARG A 223 -9.24 -41.57 -0.87
N LEU A 224 -8.64 -40.62 -0.16
CA LEU A 224 -7.28 -40.16 -0.43
C LEU A 224 -6.24 -41.23 -0.04
N LYS A 225 -6.45 -42.04 1.02
CA LYS A 225 -5.64 -43.24 1.29
C LYS A 225 -5.69 -44.23 0.11
N ALA A 226 -6.88 -44.50 -0.44
CA ALA A 226 -7.05 -45.39 -1.58
C ALA A 226 -6.36 -44.87 -2.85
N LEU A 227 -6.40 -43.55 -3.09
CA LEU A 227 -5.71 -42.90 -4.21
C LEU A 227 -4.19 -43.03 -4.09
N ILE A 228 -3.60 -42.74 -2.93
CA ILE A 228 -2.15 -42.89 -2.70
C ILE A 228 -1.72 -44.35 -2.88
N LYS A 229 -2.48 -45.31 -2.32
CA LYS A 229 -2.18 -46.74 -2.49
C LYS A 229 -2.20 -47.17 -3.96
N LEU A 230 -3.19 -46.71 -4.74
CA LEU A 230 -3.28 -46.99 -6.17
C LEU A 230 -2.13 -46.33 -6.96
N GLY A 231 -1.69 -45.14 -6.54
CA GLY A 231 -0.55 -44.43 -7.12
C GLY A 231 0.78 -45.13 -6.90
N LYS A 232 1.13 -45.42 -5.64
CA LYS A 232 2.41 -46.08 -5.30
C LYS A 232 2.50 -47.51 -5.86
N THR A 233 1.41 -48.28 -5.85
CA THR A 233 1.41 -49.64 -6.42
C THR A 233 1.54 -49.69 -7.95
N ARG A 234 1.26 -48.58 -8.66
CA ARG A 234 1.42 -48.48 -10.13
C ARG A 234 2.64 -47.66 -10.57
N GLY A 235 3.16 -46.78 -9.72
CA GLY A 235 4.20 -45.80 -10.08
C GLY A 235 3.70 -44.63 -10.95
N TYR A 236 2.40 -44.58 -11.27
CA TYR A 236 1.76 -43.50 -12.02
C TYR A 236 0.25 -43.44 -11.71
N LEU A 237 -0.38 -42.31 -12.02
CA LEU A 237 -1.83 -42.12 -11.90
C LEU A 237 -2.36 -41.14 -12.95
N THR A 238 -3.62 -41.26 -13.37
CA THR A 238 -4.19 -40.34 -14.38
C THR A 238 -5.05 -39.22 -13.79
N ASN A 239 -5.10 -38.06 -14.46
CA ASN A 239 -5.96 -36.93 -14.05
C ASN A 239 -7.44 -37.34 -13.87
N ALA A 240 -7.94 -38.27 -14.70
CA ALA A 240 -9.28 -38.84 -14.57
C ALA A 240 -9.45 -39.63 -13.26
N GLU A 241 -8.49 -40.50 -12.91
CA GLU A 241 -8.53 -41.27 -11.67
C GLU A 241 -8.43 -40.37 -10.42
N ILE A 242 -7.66 -39.26 -10.46
CA ILE A 242 -7.68 -38.26 -9.38
C ILE A 242 -9.08 -37.65 -9.25
N SER A 243 -9.69 -37.24 -10.37
CA SER A 243 -11.02 -36.61 -10.38
C SER A 243 -12.14 -37.55 -9.94
N ASP A 244 -12.08 -38.85 -10.27
CA ASP A 244 -13.09 -39.84 -9.88
C ASP A 244 -13.01 -40.21 -8.38
N HIS A 245 -11.82 -40.10 -7.77
CA HIS A 245 -11.61 -40.36 -6.35
C HIS A 245 -11.82 -39.13 -5.46
N LEU A 246 -11.61 -37.92 -5.98
CA LEU A 246 -11.92 -36.66 -5.28
C LEU A 246 -13.45 -36.41 -5.28
N PRO A 247 -14.06 -35.81 -4.25
CA PRO A 247 -15.50 -35.52 -4.27
C PRO A 247 -15.86 -34.37 -5.23
N ASP A 248 -16.96 -34.49 -5.98
CA ASP A 248 -17.50 -33.49 -6.93
C ASP A 248 -17.62 -32.05 -6.40
N LYS A 249 -17.68 -31.88 -5.06
CA LYS A 249 -17.76 -30.58 -4.38
C LYS A 249 -16.40 -29.88 -4.18
N LEU A 250 -15.29 -30.50 -4.55
CA LEU A 250 -13.94 -30.07 -4.20
C LEU A 250 -12.97 -30.04 -5.39
N VAL A 251 -13.51 -30.08 -6.62
CA VAL A 251 -12.75 -30.02 -7.89
C VAL A 251 -12.39 -28.56 -8.24
N ASP A 252 -11.78 -27.86 -7.28
CA ASP A 252 -11.09 -26.59 -7.54
C ASP A 252 -9.73 -26.90 -8.16
N ALA A 253 -9.33 -26.16 -9.20
CA ALA A 253 -8.05 -26.40 -9.87
C ALA A 253 -6.85 -26.26 -8.89
N GLU A 254 -6.92 -25.30 -7.96
CA GLU A 254 -5.92 -25.09 -6.91
C GLU A 254 -5.75 -26.30 -5.98
N THR A 255 -6.85 -26.96 -5.57
CA THR A 255 -6.76 -28.14 -4.69
C THR A 255 -6.28 -29.38 -5.44
N LEU A 256 -6.61 -29.47 -6.74
CA LEU A 256 -6.12 -30.51 -7.63
C LEU A 256 -4.61 -30.37 -7.87
N GLU A 257 -4.11 -29.16 -8.14
CA GLU A 257 -2.68 -28.86 -8.31
C GLU A 257 -1.88 -29.19 -7.05
N VAL A 258 -2.37 -28.84 -5.85
CA VAL A 258 -1.72 -29.21 -4.57
C VAL A 258 -1.67 -30.73 -4.38
N VAL A 259 -2.74 -31.46 -4.72
CA VAL A 259 -2.74 -32.94 -4.67
C VAL A 259 -1.79 -33.54 -5.71
N ILE A 260 -1.69 -32.96 -6.90
CA ILE A 260 -0.75 -33.39 -7.96
C ILE A 260 0.70 -33.14 -7.52
N SER A 261 1.02 -31.99 -6.91
CA SER A 261 2.34 -31.73 -6.32
C SER A 261 2.68 -32.79 -5.27
N MET A 262 1.78 -32.99 -4.29
CA MET A 262 1.98 -33.97 -3.22
C MET A 262 2.19 -35.39 -3.77
N LEU A 263 1.47 -35.81 -4.81
CA LEU A 263 1.66 -37.11 -5.46
C LEU A 263 3.02 -37.21 -6.16
N ASN A 264 3.45 -36.17 -6.89
CA ASN A 264 4.77 -36.12 -7.51
C ASN A 264 5.90 -36.12 -6.47
N ASP A 265 5.77 -35.36 -5.38
CA ASP A 265 6.70 -35.33 -4.25
C ASP A 265 6.82 -36.71 -3.57
N MET A 266 5.72 -37.49 -3.56
CA MET A 266 5.68 -38.89 -3.09
C MET A 266 6.12 -39.93 -4.15
N GLY A 267 6.62 -39.49 -5.31
CA GLY A 267 7.15 -40.33 -6.39
C GLY A 267 6.11 -40.91 -7.36
N VAL A 268 4.84 -40.49 -7.29
CA VAL A 268 3.76 -40.94 -8.18
C VAL A 268 3.57 -39.94 -9.32
N ALA A 269 4.08 -40.29 -10.51
CA ALA A 269 3.97 -39.43 -11.68
C ALA A 269 2.53 -39.33 -12.21
N VAL A 270 2.01 -38.10 -12.32
CA VAL A 270 0.65 -37.84 -12.84
C VAL A 270 0.66 -37.59 -14.35
N TYR A 271 -0.23 -38.24 -15.10
CA TYR A 271 -0.38 -38.10 -16.55
C TYR A 271 -1.82 -37.74 -16.96
N GLU A 272 -2.00 -37.02 -18.08
CA GLU A 272 -3.34 -36.71 -18.61
C GLU A 272 -4.05 -37.94 -19.18
N GLN A 273 -3.30 -38.84 -19.82
CA GLN A 273 -3.76 -40.12 -20.37
C GLN A 273 -2.86 -41.25 -19.87
N THR A 274 -3.32 -42.50 -19.95
CA THR A 274 -2.52 -43.67 -19.53
C THR A 274 -1.23 -43.77 -20.36
N PRO A 275 -0.03 -43.68 -19.77
CA PRO A 275 1.23 -43.78 -20.49
C PRO A 275 1.44 -45.20 -21.05
N ASP A 276 2.15 -45.30 -22.18
CA ASP A 276 2.51 -46.58 -22.79
C ASP A 276 3.66 -47.25 -22.01
N ALA A 277 3.77 -48.58 -22.11
CA ALA A 277 4.72 -49.36 -21.33
C ALA A 277 6.19 -48.96 -21.58
N GLU A 278 6.52 -48.48 -22.78
CA GLU A 278 7.86 -47.99 -23.11
C GLU A 278 8.19 -46.68 -22.38
N THR A 279 7.22 -45.77 -22.18
CA THR A 279 7.47 -44.47 -21.52
C THR A 279 7.63 -44.62 -20.00
N LEU A 280 6.89 -45.56 -19.39
CA LEU A 280 7.07 -45.94 -17.98
C LEU A 280 8.44 -46.58 -17.70
N LEU A 281 9.04 -47.25 -18.69
CA LEU A 281 10.39 -47.80 -18.59
C LEU A 281 11.48 -46.73 -18.80
N LEU A 282 11.28 -45.78 -19.72
CA LEU A 282 12.23 -44.67 -19.93
C LEU A 282 12.35 -43.74 -18.71
N ASN A 283 11.23 -43.43 -18.05
CA ASN A 283 11.19 -42.49 -16.93
C ASN A 283 11.69 -43.08 -15.58
N ASN A 284 12.12 -44.34 -15.56
CA ASN A 284 12.62 -45.10 -14.39
C ASN A 284 11.67 -45.17 -13.16
N THR A 285 10.41 -44.73 -13.28
CA THR A 285 9.40 -44.86 -12.21
C THR A 285 9.07 -46.32 -11.89
N GLY A 286 9.29 -47.24 -12.84
CA GLY A 286 9.10 -48.68 -12.66
C GLY A 286 9.95 -49.37 -11.58
N GLN A 287 10.86 -48.66 -10.90
CA GLN A 287 11.57 -49.18 -9.71
C GLN A 287 10.87 -48.84 -8.37
N SER A 288 9.86 -47.96 -8.36
CA SER A 288 9.20 -47.48 -7.12
C SER A 288 7.93 -48.25 -6.73
N ALA A 289 7.81 -49.52 -7.14
CA ALA A 289 6.74 -50.40 -6.70
C ALA A 289 6.99 -50.89 -5.26
N THR A 290 6.69 -50.04 -4.27
CA THR A 290 6.70 -50.43 -2.85
C THR A 290 5.65 -51.50 -2.57
N THR A 291 5.85 -52.26 -1.48
CA THR A 291 4.91 -53.31 -1.10
C THR A 291 3.56 -52.71 -0.64
N GLU A 292 2.46 -53.46 -0.76
CA GLU A 292 1.13 -52.94 -0.37
C GLU A 292 1.03 -52.52 1.11
N GLU A 293 1.87 -53.09 1.97
CA GLU A 293 1.95 -52.82 3.42
C GLU A 293 2.71 -51.50 3.68
N GLU A 294 3.90 -51.37 3.09
CA GLU A 294 4.74 -50.16 3.06
C GLU A 294 4.01 -48.94 2.46
N ALA A 295 3.32 -49.15 1.33
CA ALA A 295 2.49 -48.13 0.69
C ALA A 295 1.28 -47.68 1.53
N GLU A 296 0.81 -48.51 2.48
CA GLU A 296 -0.25 -48.11 3.42
C GLU A 296 0.28 -47.33 4.64
N GLU A 297 1.47 -47.67 5.15
CA GLU A 297 2.11 -46.90 6.23
C GLU A 297 2.49 -45.49 5.77
N GLU A 298 3.12 -45.35 4.59
CA GLU A 298 3.45 -44.05 3.99
C GLU A 298 2.20 -43.21 3.69
N ALA A 299 1.10 -43.84 3.27
CA ALA A 299 -0.17 -43.15 3.03
C ALA A 299 -0.80 -42.62 4.33
N GLU A 300 -0.71 -43.36 5.44
CA GLU A 300 -1.20 -42.86 6.74
C GLU A 300 -0.32 -41.75 7.32
N ALA A 301 1.00 -41.82 7.11
CA ALA A 301 1.92 -40.73 7.44
C ALA A 301 1.58 -39.44 6.67
N ALA A 302 1.45 -39.51 5.34
CA ALA A 302 1.10 -38.35 4.51
C ALA A 302 -0.29 -37.77 4.83
N LEU A 303 -1.27 -38.61 5.17
CA LEU A 303 -2.58 -38.13 5.60
C LEU A 303 -2.56 -37.39 6.95
N SER A 304 -1.59 -37.69 7.82
CA SER A 304 -1.44 -37.00 9.12
C SER A 304 -0.92 -35.56 8.98
N THR A 305 -0.14 -35.27 7.93
CA THR A 305 0.33 -33.91 7.63
C THR A 305 -0.70 -33.11 6.82
N VAL A 306 -1.28 -33.73 5.77
CA VAL A 306 -2.20 -33.06 4.82
C VAL A 306 -3.51 -32.59 5.47
N ASP A 307 -4.05 -33.30 6.47
CA ASP A 307 -5.26 -32.85 7.18
C ASP A 307 -5.07 -31.51 7.91
N SER A 308 -3.83 -31.09 8.22
CA SER A 308 -3.54 -29.78 8.82
C SER A 308 -3.50 -28.65 7.79
N GLU A 309 -3.08 -28.95 6.55
CA GLU A 309 -2.88 -27.93 5.51
C GLU A 309 -4.11 -27.71 4.63
N PHE A 310 -5.00 -28.69 4.47
CA PHE A 310 -6.13 -28.55 3.54
C PHE A 310 -7.19 -27.49 3.95
N GLY A 311 -7.20 -27.05 5.21
CA GLY A 311 -7.98 -25.89 5.67
C GLY A 311 -7.32 -24.52 5.41
N ARG A 312 -6.10 -24.53 4.88
CA ARG A 312 -5.22 -23.38 4.67
C ARG A 312 -4.96 -23.19 3.17
N THR A 313 -5.93 -22.56 2.50
CA THR A 313 -5.78 -22.06 1.14
C THR A 313 -4.49 -21.24 1.02
N THR A 314 -3.63 -21.57 0.06
CA THR A 314 -2.37 -20.86 -0.21
C THR A 314 -2.59 -19.47 -0.79
N ASP A 315 -3.72 -19.24 -1.49
CA ASP A 315 -4.14 -17.93 -1.98
C ASP A 315 -4.44 -16.93 -0.84
N PRO A 316 -3.72 -15.79 -0.77
CA PRO A 316 -4.00 -14.72 0.19
C PRO A 316 -5.35 -14.02 -0.03
N VAL A 317 -5.94 -14.05 -1.24
CA VAL A 317 -7.27 -13.46 -1.49
C VAL A 317 -8.34 -14.24 -0.73
N ARG A 318 -8.40 -15.57 -0.87
CA ARG A 318 -9.28 -16.47 -0.09
C ARG A 318 -9.08 -16.26 1.42
N MET A 319 -7.82 -16.17 1.90
CA MET A 319 -7.53 -15.90 3.31
C MET A 319 -8.12 -14.56 3.80
N TYR A 320 -7.87 -13.46 3.08
CA TYR A 320 -8.37 -12.13 3.43
C TYR A 320 -9.91 -12.05 3.37
N MET A 321 -10.52 -12.66 2.35
CA MET A 321 -11.97 -12.71 2.18
C MET A 321 -12.64 -13.49 3.33
N ARG A 322 -12.00 -14.55 3.84
CA ARG A 322 -12.44 -15.32 5.01
C ARG A 322 -12.36 -14.51 6.30
N GLU A 323 -11.24 -13.82 6.55
CA GLU A 323 -11.05 -12.99 7.74
C GLU A 323 -12.07 -11.83 7.79
N MET A 324 -12.17 -11.06 6.70
CA MET A 324 -13.19 -10.02 6.53
C MET A 324 -14.62 -10.58 6.64
N GLY A 325 -14.83 -11.81 6.18
CA GLY A 325 -16.11 -12.51 6.26
C GLY A 325 -16.68 -12.55 7.68
N THR A 326 -15.84 -12.58 8.72
CA THR A 326 -16.24 -12.64 10.14
C THR A 326 -16.92 -11.37 10.67
N VAL A 327 -16.68 -10.20 10.05
CA VAL A 327 -17.18 -8.91 10.55
C VAL A 327 -18.59 -8.66 10.02
N GLU A 328 -19.57 -8.43 10.89
CA GLU A 328 -20.95 -8.11 10.47
C GLU A 328 -21.07 -6.73 9.78
N LEU A 329 -22.09 -6.56 8.93
CA LEU A 329 -22.36 -5.27 8.28
C LEU A 329 -23.03 -4.27 9.24
N LEU A 330 -22.55 -3.03 9.19
CA LEU A 330 -23.06 -1.93 10.01
C LEU A 330 -24.37 -1.35 9.46
N THR A 331 -25.23 -0.82 10.35
CA THR A 331 -26.42 -0.04 9.98
C THR A 331 -26.10 1.45 9.93
N ARG A 332 -26.95 2.28 9.31
CA ARG A 332 -26.78 3.75 9.33
C ARG A 332 -26.78 4.33 10.76
N GLU A 333 -27.50 3.70 11.68
CA GLU A 333 -27.50 4.10 13.09
C GLU A 333 -26.16 3.74 13.75
N GLY A 334 -25.61 2.57 13.45
CA GLY A 334 -24.25 2.19 13.83
C GLY A 334 -23.15 3.07 13.20
N GLU A 335 -23.29 3.50 11.94
CA GLU A 335 -22.38 4.48 11.30
C GLU A 335 -22.30 5.76 12.15
N ILE A 336 -23.45 6.27 12.61
CA ILE A 336 -23.55 7.48 13.42
C ILE A 336 -23.08 7.24 14.87
N GLU A 337 -23.35 6.07 15.45
CA GLU A 337 -22.86 5.71 16.79
C GLU A 337 -21.34 5.62 16.83
N ILE A 338 -20.71 4.99 15.84
CA ILE A 338 -19.25 4.91 15.73
C ILE A 338 -18.66 6.31 15.49
N ALA A 339 -19.23 7.11 14.58
CA ALA A 339 -18.75 8.47 14.33
C ALA A 339 -18.79 9.36 15.60
N LYS A 340 -19.83 9.23 16.43
CA LYS A 340 -19.91 9.89 17.75
C LYS A 340 -18.88 9.36 18.75
N ARG A 341 -18.53 8.07 18.71
CA ARG A 341 -17.44 7.51 19.53
C ARG A 341 -16.05 8.04 19.09
N ILE A 342 -15.86 8.29 17.80
CA ILE A 342 -14.64 8.90 17.26
C ILE A 342 -14.54 10.38 17.70
N GLU A 343 -15.63 11.15 17.56
CA GLU A 343 -15.74 12.54 18.00
C GLU A 343 -15.53 12.68 19.52
N GLY A 344 -16.18 11.84 20.33
CA GLY A 344 -16.01 11.82 21.78
C GLY A 344 -14.57 11.52 22.23
N GLY A 345 -13.92 10.53 21.61
CA GLY A 345 -12.50 10.23 21.90
C GLY A 345 -11.55 11.36 21.50
N LEU A 346 -11.85 12.10 20.43
CA LEU A 346 -11.12 13.30 20.03
C LEU A 346 -11.35 14.47 21.00
N GLN A 347 -12.58 14.63 21.50
CA GLN A 347 -12.92 15.61 22.52
C GLN A 347 -12.22 15.31 23.87
N ASP A 348 -12.15 14.04 24.28
CA ASP A 348 -11.39 13.61 25.46
C ASP A 348 -9.88 13.90 25.32
N MET A 349 -9.31 13.70 24.12
CA MET A 349 -7.93 14.09 23.81
C MET A 349 -7.74 15.60 23.90
N MET A 350 -8.61 16.40 23.28
CA MET A 350 -8.52 17.87 23.31
C MET A 350 -8.67 18.46 24.72
N LEU A 351 -9.56 17.89 25.54
CA LEU A 351 -9.73 18.27 26.94
C LEU A 351 -8.51 17.87 27.80
N ALA A 352 -7.86 16.75 27.50
CA ALA A 352 -6.59 16.39 28.12
C ALA A 352 -5.45 17.34 27.67
N ILE A 353 -5.41 17.74 26.40
CA ILE A 353 -4.43 18.73 25.91
C ILE A 353 -4.66 20.09 26.57
N SER A 354 -5.91 20.57 26.71
CA SER A 354 -6.22 21.86 27.34
C SER A 354 -5.99 21.88 28.85
N ALA A 355 -5.86 20.72 29.51
CA ALA A 355 -5.54 20.65 30.92
C ALA A 355 -4.08 21.06 31.26
N SER A 356 -3.16 21.05 30.28
CA SER A 356 -1.76 21.43 30.48
C SER A 356 -1.49 22.87 30.02
N PRO A 357 -0.92 23.77 30.85
CA PRO A 357 -0.50 25.09 30.40
C PRO A 357 0.61 25.05 29.34
N ALA A 358 1.44 24.01 29.33
CA ALA A 358 2.58 23.90 28.42
C ALA A 358 2.17 23.68 26.95
N THR A 359 1.10 22.91 26.70
CA THR A 359 0.50 22.74 25.36
C THR A 359 -0.19 24.02 24.89
N ILE A 360 -0.84 24.77 25.79
CA ILE A 360 -1.46 26.05 25.47
C ILE A 360 -0.41 27.10 25.07
N ALA A 361 0.74 27.15 25.78
CA ALA A 361 1.85 28.02 25.41
C ALA A 361 2.40 27.72 24.00
N GLU A 362 2.51 26.43 23.64
CA GLU A 362 2.92 25.97 22.30
C GLU A 362 1.87 26.33 21.21
N ILE A 363 0.58 26.23 21.52
CA ILE A 363 -0.51 26.68 20.62
C ILE A 363 -0.46 28.19 20.40
N LEU A 364 -0.21 28.98 21.44
CA LEU A 364 -0.05 30.43 21.32
C LEU A 364 1.19 30.79 20.49
N ALA A 365 2.31 30.07 20.67
CA ALA A 365 3.51 30.24 19.85
C ALA A 365 3.24 29.96 18.36
N MET A 366 2.50 28.89 18.02
CA MET A 366 2.06 28.64 16.63
C MET A 366 1.17 29.79 16.11
N GLY A 367 0.30 30.36 16.95
CA GLY A 367 -0.46 31.56 16.64
C GLY A 367 0.40 32.79 16.30
N GLU A 368 1.56 32.94 16.97
CA GLU A 368 2.53 33.99 16.65
C GLU A 368 3.29 33.71 15.35
N GLU A 369 3.64 32.46 15.04
CA GLU A 369 4.28 32.10 13.76
C GLU A 369 3.36 32.32 12.56
N ILE A 370 2.05 32.10 12.73
CA ILE A 370 1.01 32.46 11.75
C ILE A 370 0.90 33.99 11.62
N ARG A 371 1.01 34.74 12.73
CA ARG A 371 1.00 36.22 12.75
C ARG A 371 2.21 36.80 12.00
N GLU A 372 3.40 36.22 12.19
CA GLU A 372 4.64 36.56 11.47
C GLU A 372 4.64 36.08 10.00
N GLY A 373 3.78 35.13 9.63
CA GLY A 373 3.69 34.59 8.27
C GLY A 373 4.75 33.53 7.94
N LYS A 374 5.34 32.88 8.95
CA LYS A 374 6.23 31.71 8.76
C LYS A 374 5.46 30.47 8.30
N VAL A 375 4.20 30.35 8.74
CA VAL A 375 3.36 29.16 8.62
C VAL A 375 1.99 29.56 8.04
N VAL A 376 1.44 28.74 7.14
CA VAL A 376 0.12 28.95 6.53
C VAL A 376 -0.98 28.44 7.47
N ILE A 377 -2.05 29.20 7.66
CA ILE A 377 -3.11 28.94 8.64
C ILE A 377 -3.70 27.52 8.55
N SER A 378 -3.96 27.02 7.34
CA SER A 378 -4.57 25.71 7.08
C SER A 378 -3.73 24.53 7.57
N THR A 379 -2.42 24.70 7.74
CA THR A 379 -1.55 23.65 8.31
C THR A 379 -1.72 23.48 9.83
N VAL A 380 -2.43 24.40 10.49
CA VAL A 380 -2.64 24.42 11.96
C VAL A 380 -4.13 24.38 12.31
N VAL A 381 -4.94 25.23 11.67
CA VAL A 381 -6.39 25.33 11.89
C VAL A 381 -7.13 24.85 10.65
N ASP A 382 -7.96 23.83 10.85
CA ASP A 382 -8.77 23.13 9.85
C ASP A 382 -10.14 23.81 9.66
N GLY A 383 -10.65 24.48 10.71
CA GLY A 383 -11.89 25.26 10.71
C GLY A 383 -12.31 25.72 12.12
N PHE A 384 -13.58 26.08 12.30
CA PHE A 384 -14.15 26.47 13.61
C PHE A 384 -15.43 25.71 13.93
N SER A 385 -15.76 25.62 15.22
CA SER A 385 -16.92 24.89 15.75
C SER A 385 -18.15 25.78 15.94
N ASP A 386 -18.40 26.72 15.02
CA ASP A 386 -19.60 27.57 15.06
C ASP A 386 -20.82 26.79 14.50
N ALA A 387 -21.96 26.88 15.17
CA ALA A 387 -22.97 25.82 15.15
C ALA A 387 -23.89 25.76 13.90
N ASP A 388 -23.88 26.80 13.05
CA ASP A 388 -24.90 27.01 12.02
C ASP A 388 -24.37 27.02 10.56
N GLU A 389 -23.05 27.02 10.33
CA GLU A 389 -22.49 26.93 8.96
C GLU A 389 -22.11 25.48 8.62
N ASN A 390 -22.65 24.97 7.49
CA ASN A 390 -22.13 23.76 6.86
C ASN A 390 -20.79 24.13 6.20
N ASP A 391 -19.69 23.99 6.94
CA ASP A 391 -18.38 24.38 6.44
C ASP A 391 -17.97 23.52 5.23
N ASP A 392 -17.89 24.16 4.06
CA ASP A 392 -17.33 23.54 2.87
C ASP A 392 -15.80 23.49 3.00
N TYR A 393 -15.38 22.34 3.52
CA TYR A 393 -14.01 21.87 3.64
C TYR A 393 -13.26 22.00 2.31
N VAL A 394 -12.21 22.82 2.28
CA VAL A 394 -11.30 22.86 1.13
C VAL A 394 -10.27 21.74 1.31
N ALA A 395 -10.42 20.66 0.56
CA ALA A 395 -9.50 19.53 0.62
C ALA A 395 -8.15 19.89 -0.03
N GLU A 396 -7.15 20.26 0.78
CA GLU A 396 -5.77 20.48 0.31
C GLU A 396 -5.15 19.23 -0.37
N GLU A 397 -5.69 18.04 -0.12
CA GLU A 397 -5.22 16.77 -0.68
C GLU A 397 -5.58 16.54 -2.16
N ASP A 398 -6.36 17.43 -2.77
CA ASP A 398 -6.61 17.47 -4.23
C ASP A 398 -5.67 18.45 -4.97
N PHE A 399 -4.68 19.06 -4.28
CA PHE A 399 -3.78 20.07 -4.86
C PHE A 399 -2.37 19.56 -5.23
N ASP A 400 -2.21 18.24 -5.39
CA ASP A 400 -1.18 17.72 -6.30
C ASP A 400 -1.71 17.89 -7.74
N GLU A 401 -0.95 18.53 -8.63
CA GLU A 401 -1.21 18.61 -10.09
C GLU A 401 -2.23 19.68 -10.59
N TYR A 402 -2.05 20.94 -10.18
CA TYR A 402 -2.29 22.10 -11.06
C TYR A 402 -0.95 22.73 -11.46
N ASP A 403 -0.68 22.81 -12.75
CA ASP A 403 0.60 23.29 -13.31
C ASP A 403 0.60 24.83 -13.38
N GLU A 404 1.66 25.49 -12.87
CA GLU A 404 1.73 26.98 -12.84
C GLU A 404 1.90 27.60 -14.25
N GLU A 405 2.19 26.79 -15.28
CA GLU A 405 2.49 27.27 -16.64
C GLU A 405 1.27 27.36 -17.61
N ASP A 406 0.08 26.83 -17.26
CA ASP A 406 -1.09 26.78 -18.17
C ASP A 406 -2.27 27.74 -17.80
N ASP A 407 -2.20 28.53 -16.71
CA ASP A 407 -3.29 29.43 -16.24
C ASP A 407 -3.24 30.89 -16.81
N ASP A 408 -3.00 31.04 -18.12
CA ASP A 408 -3.06 32.36 -18.83
C ASP A 408 -4.50 32.88 -19.03
N ASP A 409 -5.53 32.07 -18.71
CA ASP A 409 -6.95 32.45 -18.78
C ASP A 409 -7.42 33.29 -17.57
N GLY A 410 -6.65 33.34 -16.48
CA GLY A 410 -6.69 34.41 -15.47
C GLY A 410 -7.98 34.57 -14.66
N LYS A 411 -8.83 33.53 -14.58
CA LYS A 411 -10.24 33.71 -14.17
C LYS A 411 -10.85 32.58 -13.32
N GLY A 412 -10.55 32.60 -12.01
CA GLY A 412 -11.59 32.39 -10.99
C GLY A 412 -11.28 31.52 -9.78
N GLY A 413 -10.40 30.52 -9.90
CA GLY A 413 -10.15 29.56 -8.81
C GLY A 413 -9.33 30.14 -7.66
N SER A 414 -8.04 30.34 -7.90
CA SER A 414 -7.02 30.73 -6.90
C SER A 414 -7.43 31.93 -6.02
N LYS A 415 -7.91 33.02 -6.62
CA LYS A 415 -8.27 34.27 -5.92
C LYS A 415 -9.46 34.14 -4.95
N ALA A 416 -10.35 33.17 -5.16
CA ALA A 416 -11.44 32.91 -4.22
C ALA A 416 -10.93 32.17 -2.97
N LEU A 417 -10.06 31.18 -3.18
CA LEU A 417 -9.46 30.39 -2.11
C LEU A 417 -8.52 31.22 -1.23
N THR A 418 -7.65 32.05 -1.81
CA THR A 418 -6.76 32.94 -1.02
C THR A 418 -7.56 33.86 -0.10
N LYS A 419 -8.75 34.31 -0.54
CA LYS A 419 -9.64 35.13 0.28
C LYS A 419 -10.25 34.36 1.45
N LYS A 420 -10.74 33.12 1.27
CA LYS A 420 -11.23 32.28 2.40
C LYS A 420 -10.09 32.02 3.41
N LEU A 421 -8.86 31.82 2.94
CA LEU A 421 -7.69 31.63 3.82
C LEU A 421 -7.32 32.90 4.61
N GLU A 422 -7.43 34.10 4.02
CA GLU A 422 -7.26 35.36 4.76
C GLU A 422 -8.37 35.59 5.80
N GLU A 423 -9.61 35.26 5.47
CA GLU A 423 -10.76 35.36 6.39
C GLU A 423 -10.58 34.41 7.59
N LEU A 424 -10.27 33.13 7.35
CA LEU A 424 -9.94 32.14 8.38
C LEU A 424 -8.74 32.57 9.25
N LYS A 425 -7.68 33.16 8.64
CA LYS A 425 -6.51 33.66 9.38
C LYS A 425 -6.87 34.80 10.35
N ASN A 426 -7.68 35.76 9.91
CA ASN A 426 -8.09 36.89 10.76
C ASN A 426 -8.95 36.42 11.93
N GLU A 427 -9.84 35.46 11.68
CA GLU A 427 -10.72 34.87 12.70
C GLU A 427 -9.94 34.01 13.71
N ALA A 428 -8.97 33.21 13.23
CA ALA A 428 -8.04 32.45 14.07
C ALA A 428 -7.25 33.36 15.00
N LEU A 429 -6.65 34.44 14.47
CA LEU A 429 -5.90 35.42 15.26
C LEU A 429 -6.77 36.12 16.31
N SER A 430 -8.07 36.33 16.03
CA SER A 430 -9.04 36.84 17.01
C SER A 430 -9.27 35.85 18.15
N ARG A 431 -9.53 34.56 17.86
CA ARG A 431 -9.67 33.52 18.90
C ARG A 431 -8.35 33.31 19.68
N PHE A 432 -7.20 33.30 19.03
CA PHE A 432 -5.88 33.22 19.70
C PHE A 432 -5.60 34.41 20.63
N ALA A 433 -6.02 35.64 20.27
CA ALA A 433 -5.88 36.80 21.16
C ALA A 433 -6.73 36.68 22.43
N LYS A 434 -7.96 36.12 22.34
CA LYS A 434 -8.75 35.76 23.53
C LYS A 434 -8.03 34.72 24.40
N LEU A 435 -7.57 33.63 23.78
CA LEU A 435 -6.85 32.55 24.48
C LEU A 435 -5.62 33.09 25.22
N GLN A 436 -4.85 33.99 24.60
CA GLN A 436 -3.73 34.69 25.24
C GLN A 436 -4.18 35.45 26.50
N SER A 437 -5.26 36.24 26.43
CA SER A 437 -5.80 36.97 27.59
C SER A 437 -6.30 36.07 28.73
N LEU A 438 -6.80 34.87 28.41
CA LEU A 438 -7.23 33.87 29.40
C LEU A 438 -6.03 33.12 30.00
N PHE A 439 -4.99 32.88 29.21
CA PHE A 439 -3.73 32.27 29.66
C PHE A 439 -2.96 33.18 30.63
N GLU A 440 -2.92 34.48 30.36
CA GLU A 440 -2.38 35.48 31.30
C GLU A 440 -3.18 35.52 32.62
N GLN A 441 -4.51 35.40 32.56
CA GLN A 441 -5.37 35.27 33.76
C GLN A 441 -5.11 33.96 34.51
N LEU A 442 -4.84 32.85 33.81
CA LEU A 442 -4.54 31.55 34.41
C LEU A 442 -3.22 31.61 35.20
N HIS A 443 -2.16 32.20 34.61
CA HIS A 443 -0.90 32.47 35.31
C HIS A 443 -1.12 33.39 36.52
N ALA A 444 -1.84 34.50 36.35
CA ALA A 444 -2.13 35.43 37.44
C ALA A 444 -3.06 34.86 38.54
N ALA A 445 -3.71 33.71 38.31
CA ALA A 445 -4.44 32.94 39.31
C ALA A 445 -3.53 31.90 40.00
N TYR A 446 -2.66 31.23 39.23
CA TYR A 446 -1.63 30.30 39.72
C TYR A 446 -0.70 30.98 40.73
N ASP A 447 -0.14 32.14 40.39
CA ASP A 447 0.82 32.87 41.23
C ASP A 447 0.22 33.34 42.57
N LYS A 448 -1.11 33.52 42.64
CA LYS A 448 -1.82 33.99 43.83
C LYS A 448 -2.38 32.86 44.71
N SER A 449 -2.76 31.74 44.09
CA SER A 449 -3.62 30.73 44.72
C SER A 449 -3.11 29.30 44.57
N GLY A 450 -2.06 29.07 43.78
CA GLY A 450 -1.54 27.76 43.44
C GLY A 450 -2.39 26.99 42.42
N TYR A 451 -1.83 25.87 41.98
CA TYR A 451 -2.49 24.88 41.13
C TYR A 451 -3.77 24.32 41.79
N GLY A 452 -4.81 24.09 41.00
CA GLY A 452 -6.05 23.46 41.48
C GLY A 452 -6.94 24.33 42.37
N SER A 453 -6.66 25.64 42.48
CA SER A 453 -7.54 26.56 43.21
C SER A 453 -8.88 26.78 42.48
N PRO A 454 -10.00 27.06 43.19
CA PRO A 454 -11.31 27.26 42.55
C PRO A 454 -11.42 28.48 41.61
N GLN A 455 -10.40 29.33 41.54
CA GLN A 455 -10.27 30.37 40.52
C GLN A 455 -9.47 29.86 39.31
N TYR A 456 -8.34 29.17 39.55
CA TYR A 456 -7.54 28.51 38.50
C TYR A 456 -8.41 27.58 37.65
N THR A 457 -9.17 26.66 38.27
CA THR A 457 -10.03 25.72 37.54
C THR A 457 -11.08 26.45 36.69
N LYS A 458 -11.72 27.51 37.19
CA LYS A 458 -12.71 28.26 36.40
C LYS A 458 -12.11 28.95 35.17
N VAL A 459 -10.89 29.47 35.26
CA VAL A 459 -10.20 30.04 34.10
C VAL A 459 -9.73 28.94 33.16
N GLN A 460 -9.29 27.78 33.69
CA GLN A 460 -8.93 26.59 32.91
C GLN A 460 -10.12 26.02 32.14
N ASP A 461 -11.32 25.98 32.75
CA ASP A 461 -12.58 25.56 32.11
C ASP A 461 -12.97 26.52 30.97
N GLN A 462 -12.86 27.84 31.20
CA GLN A 462 -13.13 28.87 30.17
C GLN A 462 -12.14 28.81 29.01
N LEU A 463 -10.85 28.65 29.32
CA LEU A 463 -9.77 28.52 28.35
C LEU A 463 -9.92 27.23 27.52
N SER A 464 -10.35 26.13 28.15
CA SER A 464 -10.68 24.88 27.47
C SER A 464 -11.91 25.03 26.56
N ALA A 465 -12.95 25.74 27.02
CA ALA A 465 -14.15 25.98 26.24
C ALA A 465 -13.88 26.83 24.98
N GLU A 466 -13.11 27.92 25.07
CA GLU A 466 -12.68 28.69 23.89
C GLU A 466 -11.77 27.84 22.98
N LEU A 467 -10.88 26.99 23.52
CA LEU A 467 -10.03 26.11 22.71
C LEU A 467 -10.85 25.07 21.92
N MET A 468 -11.91 24.53 22.49
CA MET A 468 -12.85 23.61 21.82
C MET A 468 -13.64 24.28 20.67
N THR A 469 -13.62 25.61 20.55
CA THR A 469 -14.18 26.31 19.37
C THR A 469 -13.28 26.27 18.14
N ILE A 470 -12.01 25.88 18.30
CA ILE A 470 -11.02 25.80 17.21
C ILE A 470 -10.85 24.35 16.78
N ARG A 471 -11.08 24.07 15.49
CA ARG A 471 -10.80 22.77 14.90
C ARG A 471 -9.35 22.76 14.41
N PHE A 472 -8.48 22.06 15.14
CA PHE A 472 -7.07 21.89 14.77
C PHE A 472 -6.92 20.75 13.76
N THR A 473 -5.91 20.82 12.89
CA THR A 473 -5.59 19.69 11.99
C THR A 473 -5.10 18.48 12.80
N ALA A 474 -5.32 17.27 12.28
CA ALA A 474 -4.84 16.03 12.91
C ALA A 474 -3.34 16.08 13.23
N LYS A 475 -2.52 16.59 12.31
CA LYS A 475 -1.05 16.75 12.48
C LYS A 475 -0.69 17.64 13.68
N THR A 476 -1.44 18.72 13.91
CA THR A 476 -1.21 19.58 15.08
C THR A 476 -1.71 18.97 16.39
N ILE A 477 -2.80 18.20 16.36
CA ILE A 477 -3.25 17.44 17.54
C ILE A 477 -2.20 16.37 17.90
N GLU A 478 -1.68 15.63 16.91
CA GLU A 478 -0.59 14.66 17.09
C GLU A 478 0.67 15.31 17.68
N LYS A 479 1.13 16.45 17.15
CA LYS A 479 2.28 17.23 17.70
C LYS A 479 2.08 17.57 19.18
N LEU A 480 0.87 17.99 19.57
CA LEU A 480 0.54 18.36 20.95
C LEU A 480 0.46 17.13 21.87
N CYS A 481 -0.09 16.01 21.38
CA CYS A 481 -0.07 14.73 22.07
C CYS A 481 1.35 14.22 22.33
N ASP A 482 2.22 14.26 21.31
CA ASP A 482 3.60 13.77 21.42
C ASP A 482 4.44 14.62 22.37
N MET A 483 4.25 15.95 22.40
CA MET A 483 4.90 16.78 23.42
C MET A 483 4.48 16.39 24.85
N LEU A 484 3.20 16.06 25.08
CA LEU A 484 2.74 15.60 26.39
C LEU A 484 3.29 14.19 26.74
N ARG A 485 3.40 13.30 25.75
CA ARG A 485 4.03 11.98 25.91
C ARG A 485 5.50 12.12 26.31
N GLU A 486 6.29 12.92 25.58
CA GLU A 486 7.71 13.14 25.85
C GLU A 486 7.95 13.69 27.27
N GLN A 487 7.13 14.64 27.72
CA GLN A 487 7.19 15.18 29.08
C GLN A 487 6.99 14.09 30.15
N VAL A 488 5.98 13.21 29.98
CA VAL A 488 5.70 12.14 30.95
C VAL A 488 6.67 10.97 30.84
N ASP A 489 7.17 10.64 29.65
CA ASP A 489 8.16 9.57 29.51
C ASP A 489 9.56 10.02 29.99
N SER A 490 9.88 11.31 29.93
CA SER A 490 11.03 11.91 30.64
C SER A 490 10.90 11.77 32.17
N VAL A 491 9.70 11.98 32.73
CA VAL A 491 9.41 11.69 34.16
C VAL A 491 9.59 10.21 34.47
N ARG A 492 8.95 9.31 33.70
CA ARG A 492 9.06 7.85 33.87
C ARG A 492 10.49 7.34 33.71
N GLN A 493 11.29 7.93 32.83
CA GLN A 493 12.69 7.56 32.64
C GLN A 493 13.52 7.91 33.88
N LYS A 494 13.31 9.11 34.46
CA LYS A 494 13.94 9.54 35.72
C LYS A 494 13.47 8.67 36.89
N GLU A 495 12.19 8.33 36.97
CA GLU A 495 11.63 7.40 37.97
C GLU A 495 12.23 5.99 37.88
N ARG A 496 12.38 5.45 36.65
CA ARG A 496 13.06 4.16 36.41
C ARG A 496 14.54 4.22 36.81
N ALA A 497 15.23 5.33 36.53
CA ALA A 497 16.62 5.53 36.95
C ALA A 497 16.76 5.64 38.48
N LEU A 498 15.86 6.38 39.14
CA LEU A 498 15.77 6.48 40.60
C LEU A 498 15.52 5.12 41.24
N ARG A 499 14.53 4.35 40.75
CA ARG A 499 14.29 2.96 41.18
C ARG A 499 15.54 2.10 40.99
N LYS A 500 16.21 2.19 39.84
CA LYS A 500 17.43 1.41 39.55
C LYS A 500 18.56 1.73 40.53
N ILE A 501 18.71 2.98 40.96
CA ILE A 501 19.71 3.34 41.96
C ILE A 501 19.27 2.86 43.36
N ILE A 502 18.03 3.14 43.76
CA ILE A 502 17.54 2.92 45.14
C ILE A 502 17.28 1.44 45.44
N VAL A 503 16.71 0.69 44.51
CA VAL A 503 16.41 -0.75 44.67
C VAL A 503 17.63 -1.60 44.27
N GLU A 504 18.07 -1.55 43.00
CA GLU A 504 19.12 -2.46 42.50
C GLU A 504 20.51 -2.15 43.07
N LYS A 505 20.92 -0.88 43.17
CA LYS A 505 22.26 -0.52 43.67
C LYS A 505 22.35 -0.38 45.19
N CYS A 506 21.36 0.26 45.83
CA CYS A 506 21.40 0.48 47.29
C CYS A 506 20.82 -0.70 48.09
N GLY A 507 19.99 -1.56 47.49
CA GLY A 507 19.40 -2.72 48.17
C GLY A 507 18.16 -2.42 49.01
N LEU A 508 17.41 -1.35 48.72
CA LEU A 508 16.13 -1.09 49.39
C LEU A 508 15.05 -2.07 48.86
N PRO A 509 14.32 -2.80 49.73
CA PRO A 509 13.24 -3.68 49.31
C PRO A 509 12.15 -2.96 48.49
N GLN A 510 11.70 -3.60 47.41
CA GLN A 510 10.75 -3.05 46.43
C GLN A 510 9.43 -2.57 47.05
N GLU A 511 8.92 -3.28 48.06
CA GLU A 511 7.69 -2.93 48.79
C GLU A 511 7.83 -1.58 49.52
N LYS A 512 8.92 -1.41 50.28
CA LYS A 512 9.23 -0.17 51.01
C LYS A 512 9.46 0.99 50.05
N PHE A 513 10.07 0.74 48.90
CA PHE A 513 10.19 1.73 47.83
C PHE A 513 8.81 2.19 47.33
N ILE A 514 7.89 1.27 47.02
CA ILE A 514 6.53 1.61 46.56
C ILE A 514 5.75 2.41 47.61
N GLN A 515 5.87 2.07 48.89
CA GLN A 515 5.14 2.75 49.97
C GLN A 515 5.70 4.15 50.30
N LEU A 516 7.02 4.33 50.31
CA LEU A 516 7.67 5.54 50.82
C LEU A 516 8.08 6.54 49.73
N PHE A 517 8.41 6.07 48.52
CA PHE A 517 9.04 6.91 47.50
C PHE A 517 8.08 7.87 46.76
N PRO A 518 6.84 7.50 46.38
CA PRO A 518 5.96 8.39 45.61
C PRO A 518 5.71 9.74 46.29
N ALA A 519 5.46 9.74 47.61
CA ALA A 519 5.28 10.97 48.39
C ALA A 519 6.58 11.80 48.59
N ASN A 520 7.74 11.23 48.27
CA ASN A 520 9.06 11.85 48.44
C ASN A 520 9.78 12.13 47.11
N LEU A 521 9.08 12.03 45.98
CA LEU A 521 9.65 12.13 44.63
C LEU A 521 10.51 13.42 44.43
N LEU A 522 10.02 14.54 44.95
CA LEU A 522 10.66 15.87 44.88
C LEU A 522 11.52 16.21 46.12
N ASN A 523 11.62 15.32 47.10
CA ASN A 523 12.22 15.60 48.40
C ASN A 523 13.72 15.27 48.44
N LEU A 524 14.56 16.26 48.12
CA LEU A 524 16.03 16.15 48.11
C LEU A 524 16.62 15.68 49.46
N GLN A 525 15.95 15.98 50.59
CA GLN A 525 16.39 15.58 51.93
C GLN A 525 15.93 14.16 52.32
N TRP A 526 15.07 13.50 51.55
CA TRP A 526 14.57 12.16 51.91
C TRP A 526 15.69 11.12 51.91
N ILE A 527 16.53 11.11 50.86
CA ILE A 527 17.64 10.16 50.77
C ILE A 527 18.72 10.41 51.83
N GLU A 528 18.93 11.66 52.25
CA GLU A 528 19.85 11.99 53.34
C GLU A 528 19.36 11.39 54.68
N LYS A 529 18.04 11.39 54.92
CA LYS A 529 17.42 10.83 56.12
C LYS A 529 17.47 9.30 56.12
N GLU A 530 17.20 8.63 55.00
CA GLU A 530 17.36 7.17 54.88
C GLU A 530 18.85 6.73 54.93
N ALA A 531 19.78 7.54 54.44
CA ALA A 531 21.22 7.31 54.61
C ALA A 531 21.67 7.47 56.08
N GLN A 532 20.94 8.22 56.91
CA GLN A 532 21.18 8.37 58.35
C GLN A 532 20.43 7.35 59.21
N ALA A 533 19.41 6.65 58.66
CA ALA A 533 18.55 5.72 59.41
C ALA A 533 19.25 4.43 59.89
N GLY A 534 20.51 4.17 59.50
CA GLY A 534 21.31 3.04 59.99
C GLY A 534 20.90 1.66 59.46
N ASN A 535 20.08 1.61 58.42
CA ASN A 535 19.67 0.37 57.75
C ASN A 535 20.83 -0.26 56.95
N SER A 536 20.69 -1.53 56.57
CA SER A 536 21.70 -2.25 55.77
C SER A 536 22.02 -1.57 54.42
N TRP A 537 21.03 -0.93 53.80
CA TRP A 537 21.20 -0.14 52.57
C TRP A 537 21.84 1.24 52.79
N SER A 538 21.78 1.81 54.01
CA SER A 538 22.14 3.21 54.27
C SER A 538 23.60 3.54 53.90
N ALA A 539 24.54 2.61 54.11
CA ALA A 539 25.95 2.80 53.79
C ALA A 539 26.26 2.85 52.28
N ILE A 540 25.45 2.19 51.46
CA ILE A 540 25.56 2.25 49.99
C ILE A 540 24.76 3.44 49.46
N MET A 541 23.59 3.69 50.04
CA MET A 541 22.73 4.84 49.75
C MET A 541 23.47 6.17 49.94
N GLY A 542 24.26 6.31 51.01
CA GLY A 542 25.11 7.48 51.26
C GLY A 542 26.13 7.78 50.16
N ARG A 543 26.59 6.78 49.40
CA ARG A 543 27.48 6.98 48.23
C ARG A 543 26.73 7.41 46.98
N ASN A 544 25.43 7.09 46.91
CA ASN A 544 24.56 7.36 45.77
C ASN A 544 23.65 8.59 45.98
N ILE A 545 23.86 9.39 47.04
CA ILE A 545 23.11 10.64 47.28
C ILE A 545 23.19 11.60 46.07
N PRO A 546 24.37 11.96 45.52
CA PRO A 546 24.42 12.99 44.48
C PRO A 546 23.70 12.58 43.17
N PRO A 547 23.86 11.36 42.63
CA PRO A 547 23.09 10.93 41.46
C PRO A 547 21.57 10.88 41.67
N VAL A 548 21.10 10.65 42.90
CA VAL A 548 19.66 10.70 43.22
C VAL A 548 19.19 12.14 43.33
N GLN A 549 19.92 13.01 44.03
CA GLN A 549 19.59 14.43 44.13
C GLN A 549 19.64 15.13 42.76
N GLU A 550 20.55 14.76 41.88
CA GLU A 550 20.58 15.18 40.47
C GLU A 550 19.30 14.79 39.73
N LEU A 551 18.85 13.53 39.84
CA LEU A 551 17.62 13.05 39.21
C LEU A 551 16.36 13.69 39.81
N GLN A 552 16.34 13.95 41.12
CA GLN A 552 15.26 14.68 41.80
C GLN A 552 15.22 16.16 41.39
N GLN A 553 16.36 16.84 41.28
CA GLN A 553 16.43 18.20 40.77
C GLN A 553 15.92 18.27 39.32
N ASN A 554 16.35 17.32 38.48
CA ASN A 554 15.83 17.16 37.11
C ASN A 554 14.31 16.85 37.03
N LEU A 555 13.66 16.45 38.12
CA LEU A 555 12.19 16.31 38.22
C LEU A 555 11.54 17.61 38.71
N ILE A 556 12.16 18.32 39.67
CA ILE A 556 11.74 19.66 40.12
C ILE A 556 11.78 20.65 38.95
N ASP A 557 12.87 20.67 38.18
CA ASP A 557 13.05 21.55 37.01
C ASP A 557 12.03 21.25 35.90
N LEU A 558 11.65 19.97 35.74
CA LEU A 558 10.61 19.56 34.80
C LEU A 558 9.23 20.02 35.28
N GLN A 559 8.91 19.85 36.57
CA GLN A 559 7.66 20.36 37.15
C GLN A 559 7.57 21.88 37.03
N ALA A 560 8.66 22.60 37.26
CA ALA A 560 8.71 24.06 37.10
C ALA A 560 8.47 24.50 35.64
N ARG A 561 8.99 23.74 34.66
CA ARG A 561 8.75 24.01 33.22
C ARG A 561 7.31 23.70 32.78
N VAL A 562 6.68 22.66 33.33
CA VAL A 562 5.35 22.20 32.92
C VAL A 562 4.22 22.85 33.74
N VAL A 563 4.53 23.46 34.88
CA VAL A 563 3.62 24.19 35.79
C VAL A 563 2.58 23.29 36.52
N VAL A 564 2.32 22.10 36.00
CA VAL A 564 1.44 21.04 36.56
C VAL A 564 2.21 20.08 37.48
N PRO A 565 1.66 19.65 38.62
CA PRO A 565 2.23 18.58 39.45
C PRO A 565 2.47 17.27 38.67
N LEU A 566 3.58 16.58 38.93
CA LEU A 566 3.99 15.42 38.11
C LEU A 566 2.97 14.26 38.08
N ASP A 567 2.19 14.05 39.14
CA ASP A 567 1.17 13.00 39.17
C ASP A 567 -0.12 13.39 38.42
N GLU A 568 -0.50 14.67 38.45
CA GLU A 568 -1.55 15.21 37.59
C GLU A 568 -1.14 15.16 36.11
N LEU A 569 0.14 15.43 35.81
CA LEU A 569 0.67 15.31 34.45
C LEU A 569 0.57 13.86 33.91
N LYS A 570 0.85 12.86 34.76
CA LYS A 570 0.61 11.43 34.44
C LYS A 570 -0.89 11.13 34.25
N LEU A 571 -1.76 11.72 35.07
CA LEU A 571 -3.22 11.55 35.01
C LEU A 571 -3.81 12.12 33.71
N ILE A 572 -3.36 13.31 33.31
CA ILE A 572 -3.77 13.99 32.07
C ILE A 572 -3.31 13.16 30.86
N ASN A 573 -2.05 12.73 30.82
CA ASN A 573 -1.57 11.84 29.76
C ASN A 573 -2.33 10.49 29.76
N LYS A 574 -2.70 9.93 30.92
CA LYS A 574 -3.57 8.74 30.97
C LYS A 574 -4.91 8.99 30.28
N ARG A 575 -5.62 10.09 30.63
CA ARG A 575 -6.89 10.47 29.99
C ARG A 575 -6.74 10.61 28.46
N MET A 576 -5.67 11.25 28.01
CA MET A 576 -5.36 11.41 26.58
C MET A 576 -5.21 10.05 25.86
N ASN A 577 -4.40 9.12 26.40
CA ASN A 577 -4.20 7.79 25.81
C ASN A 577 -5.47 6.90 25.94
N ASP A 578 -6.35 7.17 26.91
CA ASP A 578 -7.64 6.51 27.03
C ASP A 578 -8.63 7.00 25.93
N GLY A 579 -8.72 8.31 25.70
CA GLY A 579 -9.51 8.91 24.60
C GLY A 579 -8.99 8.55 23.20
N GLU A 580 -7.68 8.59 23.00
CA GLU A 580 -7.02 8.14 21.76
C GLU A 580 -7.32 6.66 21.49
N ARG A 581 -7.19 5.78 22.49
CA ARG A 581 -7.50 4.36 22.33
C ARG A 581 -8.97 4.14 22.01
N ALA A 582 -9.89 4.91 22.60
CA ALA A 582 -11.30 4.86 22.26
C ALA A 582 -11.55 5.29 20.80
N SER A 583 -10.99 6.43 20.37
CA SER A 583 -11.11 6.93 18.99
C SER A 583 -10.50 5.96 17.98
N ARG A 584 -9.27 5.46 18.20
CA ARG A 584 -8.58 4.51 17.32
C ARG A 584 -9.32 3.17 17.22
N ASN A 585 -9.87 2.66 18.32
CA ASN A 585 -10.68 1.45 18.29
C ASN A 585 -12.00 1.65 17.52
N ALA A 586 -12.66 2.81 17.69
CA ALA A 586 -13.87 3.15 16.95
C ALA A 586 -13.60 3.33 15.44
N LYS A 587 -12.49 4.00 15.07
CA LYS A 587 -12.01 4.07 13.67
C LYS A 587 -11.77 2.67 13.09
N LYS A 588 -11.07 1.80 13.83
CA LYS A 588 -10.83 0.41 13.41
C LYS A 588 -12.14 -0.35 13.15
N GLU A 589 -13.10 -0.29 14.08
CA GLU A 589 -14.42 -0.91 13.95
C GLU A 589 -15.18 -0.38 12.71
N MET A 590 -15.04 0.91 12.41
CA MET A 590 -15.62 1.55 11.21
C MET A 590 -15.00 1.04 9.90
N ILE A 591 -13.66 0.88 9.87
CA ILE A 591 -12.92 0.38 8.71
C ILE A 591 -13.29 -1.09 8.46
N GLU A 592 -13.20 -1.94 9.49
CA GLU A 592 -13.47 -3.39 9.40
C GLU A 592 -14.88 -3.69 8.86
N ALA A 593 -15.90 -2.96 9.33
CA ALA A 593 -17.27 -3.13 8.84
C ALA A 593 -17.47 -2.72 7.37
N ASN A 594 -16.56 -1.91 6.80
CA ASN A 594 -16.67 -1.32 5.47
C ASN A 594 -15.70 -1.92 4.42
N LEU A 595 -14.81 -2.87 4.79
CA LEU A 595 -13.90 -3.54 3.84
C LEU A 595 -14.61 -4.15 2.61
N ARG A 596 -15.85 -4.63 2.78
CA ARG A 596 -16.69 -5.14 1.67
C ARG A 596 -17.01 -4.08 0.61
N LEU A 597 -17.11 -2.80 1.00
CA LEU A 597 -17.31 -1.69 0.06
C LEU A 597 -16.09 -1.52 -0.85
N VAL A 598 -14.88 -1.60 -0.28
CA VAL A 598 -13.61 -1.50 -1.02
C VAL A 598 -13.54 -2.55 -2.11
N ILE A 599 -13.77 -3.82 -1.77
CA ILE A 599 -13.80 -4.94 -2.73
C ILE A 599 -14.81 -4.69 -3.87
N SER A 600 -16.02 -4.19 -3.54
CA SER A 600 -17.06 -3.90 -4.54
C SER A 600 -16.69 -2.78 -5.54
N ILE A 601 -15.73 -1.92 -5.16
CA ILE A 601 -15.16 -0.87 -6.00
C ILE A 601 -13.95 -1.43 -6.76
N ALA A 602 -13.00 -2.08 -6.07
CA ALA A 602 -11.79 -2.67 -6.64
C ALA A 602 -12.07 -3.71 -7.74
N LYS A 603 -13.16 -4.49 -7.63
CA LYS A 603 -13.63 -5.42 -8.70
C LYS A 603 -13.91 -4.74 -10.07
N LYS A 604 -13.89 -3.41 -10.17
CA LYS A 604 -14.03 -2.63 -11.42
C LYS A 604 -12.68 -2.18 -12.02
N TYR A 605 -11.58 -2.52 -11.36
CA TYR A 605 -10.21 -2.11 -11.69
C TYR A 605 -9.24 -3.29 -11.81
N THR A 606 -9.71 -4.52 -11.58
CA THR A 606 -9.00 -5.73 -12.02
C THR A 606 -8.68 -5.65 -13.51
N ASN A 607 -7.57 -6.26 -13.91
CA ASN A 607 -7.05 -6.26 -15.29
C ASN A 607 -6.63 -4.87 -15.81
N ARG A 608 -6.07 -4.02 -14.93
CA ARG A 608 -5.46 -2.71 -15.29
C ARG A 608 -3.96 -2.60 -14.93
N GLY A 609 -3.25 -3.72 -14.93
CA GLY A 609 -1.80 -3.79 -14.67
C GLY A 609 -1.37 -3.99 -13.21
N LEU A 610 -2.30 -3.87 -12.25
CA LEU A 610 -2.04 -4.06 -10.81
C LEU A 610 -2.83 -5.28 -10.26
N GLN A 611 -2.29 -5.97 -9.25
CA GLN A 611 -2.94 -7.17 -8.69
C GLN A 611 -4.19 -6.80 -7.88
N PHE A 612 -5.14 -7.73 -7.78
CA PHE A 612 -6.40 -7.50 -7.05
C PHE A 612 -6.19 -7.26 -5.55
N LEU A 613 -5.15 -7.82 -4.94
CA LEU A 613 -4.77 -7.56 -3.55
C LEU A 613 -4.34 -6.11 -3.35
N ASP A 614 -3.42 -5.61 -4.17
CA ASP A 614 -2.91 -4.24 -4.06
C ASP A 614 -4.03 -3.21 -4.29
N LEU A 615 -4.89 -3.47 -5.29
CA LEU A 615 -6.11 -2.69 -5.55
C LEU A 615 -7.07 -2.66 -4.34
N ILE A 616 -7.09 -3.71 -3.52
CA ILE A 616 -7.83 -3.74 -2.26
C ILE A 616 -7.09 -2.95 -1.18
N GLN A 617 -5.77 -3.09 -1.02
CA GLN A 617 -5.02 -2.39 0.03
C GLN A 617 -4.98 -0.87 -0.20
N GLU A 618 -4.81 -0.42 -1.44
CA GLU A 618 -4.87 1.00 -1.80
C GLU A 618 -6.29 1.55 -1.61
N GLY A 619 -7.30 0.75 -1.91
CA GLY A 619 -8.69 1.04 -1.57
C GLY A 619 -8.95 1.09 -0.06
N ASN A 620 -8.28 0.26 0.75
CA ASN A 620 -8.33 0.28 2.21
C ASN A 620 -7.66 1.55 2.78
N ILE A 621 -6.54 1.99 2.21
CA ILE A 621 -5.89 3.28 2.55
C ILE A 621 -6.84 4.45 2.23
N GLY A 622 -7.51 4.42 1.07
CA GLY A 622 -8.57 5.37 0.73
C GLY A 622 -9.76 5.33 1.69
N LEU A 623 -10.16 4.15 2.16
CA LEU A 623 -11.19 3.96 3.18
C LEU A 623 -10.77 4.54 4.55
N MET A 624 -9.51 4.37 4.96
CA MET A 624 -8.98 4.95 6.20
C MET A 624 -9.07 6.48 6.18
N LYS A 625 -8.58 7.14 5.11
CA LYS A 625 -8.73 8.59 4.92
C LYS A 625 -10.20 9.04 4.94
N ALA A 626 -11.10 8.24 4.37
CA ALA A 626 -12.53 8.54 4.39
C ALA A 626 -13.13 8.46 5.80
N VAL A 627 -12.69 7.52 6.65
CA VAL A 627 -13.10 7.43 8.06
C VAL A 627 -12.59 8.62 8.86
N ASP A 628 -11.34 9.04 8.64
CA ASP A 628 -10.72 10.16 9.36
C ASP A 628 -11.40 11.51 9.10
N LYS A 629 -11.97 11.72 7.90
CA LYS A 629 -12.65 12.97 7.49
C LYS A 629 -14.19 12.87 7.44
N PHE A 630 -14.80 11.81 7.97
CA PHE A 630 -16.26 11.62 7.84
C PHE A 630 -17.10 12.45 8.83
N GLU A 631 -17.77 13.49 8.33
CA GLU A 631 -18.75 14.26 9.10
C GLU A 631 -20.17 13.68 9.00
N TYR A 632 -20.61 12.96 10.05
CA TYR A 632 -22.00 12.46 10.11
C TYR A 632 -23.05 13.59 10.15
N ARG A 633 -22.66 14.79 10.60
CA ARG A 633 -23.52 15.97 10.75
C ARG A 633 -24.13 16.44 9.43
N ARG A 634 -23.41 16.25 8.31
CA ARG A 634 -23.86 16.56 6.94
C ARG A 634 -24.93 15.58 6.42
N GLY A 635 -25.30 14.56 7.20
CA GLY A 635 -26.48 13.72 7.00
C GLY A 635 -26.39 12.62 5.94
N TYR A 636 -25.39 12.66 5.06
CA TYR A 636 -25.14 11.61 4.07
C TYR A 636 -24.70 10.27 4.71
N LYS A 637 -24.84 9.16 3.97
CA LYS A 637 -24.34 7.85 4.41
C LYS A 637 -22.83 7.76 4.22
N PHE A 638 -22.13 7.07 5.12
CA PHE A 638 -20.68 6.91 5.03
C PHE A 638 -20.24 6.33 3.68
N SER A 639 -20.93 5.27 3.22
CA SER A 639 -20.69 4.62 1.92
C SER A 639 -20.73 5.56 0.70
N THR A 640 -21.49 6.66 0.75
CA THR A 640 -21.52 7.66 -0.34
C THR A 640 -20.22 8.46 -0.40
N TYR A 641 -19.71 8.87 0.77
CA TYR A 641 -18.47 9.64 0.94
C TYR A 641 -17.24 8.76 0.66
N ALA A 642 -17.16 7.58 1.29
CA ALA A 642 -16.04 6.65 1.14
C ALA A 642 -15.86 6.16 -0.31
N THR A 643 -16.94 6.00 -1.09
CA THR A 643 -16.86 5.60 -2.51
C THR A 643 -16.03 6.55 -3.37
N TRP A 644 -15.90 7.82 -2.97
CA TRP A 644 -15.07 8.80 -3.68
C TRP A 644 -13.58 8.60 -3.33
N TRP A 645 -13.22 8.64 -2.05
CA TRP A 645 -11.83 8.42 -1.58
C TRP A 645 -11.24 7.06 -1.99
N ILE A 646 -12.01 5.98 -1.85
CA ILE A 646 -11.59 4.62 -2.27
C ILE A 646 -11.29 4.60 -3.77
N ARG A 647 -12.11 5.28 -4.58
CA ARG A 647 -11.88 5.37 -6.04
C ARG A 647 -10.65 6.21 -6.36
N GLN A 648 -10.45 7.31 -5.65
CA GLN A 648 -9.32 8.22 -5.88
C GLN A 648 -8.00 7.52 -5.55
N ALA A 649 -7.91 6.84 -4.39
CA ALA A 649 -6.74 6.06 -4.01
C ALA A 649 -6.43 4.93 -5.01
N ILE A 650 -7.43 4.13 -5.39
CA ILE A 650 -7.27 3.07 -6.41
C ILE A 650 -6.83 3.63 -7.76
N THR A 651 -7.42 4.73 -8.22
CA THR A 651 -7.09 5.32 -9.54
C THR A 651 -5.70 5.94 -9.53
N ARG A 652 -5.32 6.61 -8.44
CA ARG A 652 -3.97 7.17 -8.24
C ARG A 652 -2.92 6.07 -8.18
N SER A 653 -3.13 4.99 -7.41
CA SER A 653 -2.19 3.87 -7.35
C SER A 653 -2.00 3.16 -8.70
N ILE A 654 -3.07 2.95 -9.47
CA ILE A 654 -2.96 2.40 -10.84
C ILE A 654 -2.12 3.32 -11.73
N ALA A 655 -2.29 4.64 -11.64
CA ALA A 655 -1.45 5.58 -12.37
C ALA A 655 0.01 5.58 -11.88
N ASP A 656 0.21 5.49 -10.57
CA ASP A 656 1.51 5.60 -9.91
C ASP A 656 2.39 4.34 -10.04
N GLN A 657 1.79 3.14 -10.08
CA GLN A 657 2.47 1.86 -9.87
C GLN A 657 2.24 0.80 -10.97
N ALA A 658 1.12 0.80 -11.70
CA ALA A 658 0.74 -0.31 -12.58
C ALA A 658 1.54 -0.43 -13.90
N ARG A 659 2.68 0.26 -14.01
CA ARG A 659 3.57 0.25 -15.18
C ARG A 659 5.03 0.25 -14.77
N THR A 660 5.81 -0.62 -15.42
CA THR A 660 7.27 -0.77 -15.23
C THR A 660 8.04 0.54 -15.42
N ILE A 661 7.54 1.43 -16.28
CA ILE A 661 8.02 2.80 -16.43
C ILE A 661 6.92 3.73 -15.93
N ARG A 662 7.18 4.38 -14.79
CA ARG A 662 6.28 5.36 -14.16
C ARG A 662 6.03 6.55 -15.11
N ILE A 663 4.76 6.94 -15.25
CA ILE A 663 4.32 8.09 -16.06
C ILE A 663 3.51 9.01 -15.12
N PRO A 664 3.63 10.36 -15.21
CA PRO A 664 2.83 11.30 -14.39
C PRO A 664 1.32 11.14 -14.59
N VAL A 665 0.54 11.56 -13.59
CA VAL A 665 -0.92 11.29 -13.54
C VAL A 665 -1.65 12.02 -14.68
N HIS A 666 -1.40 13.31 -14.91
CA HIS A 666 -1.98 14.08 -16.03
C HIS A 666 -1.71 13.45 -17.41
N MET A 667 -0.55 12.82 -17.60
CA MET A 667 -0.22 12.11 -18.84
C MET A 667 -1.04 10.82 -18.98
N ILE A 668 -1.27 10.09 -17.89
CA ILE A 668 -2.14 8.91 -17.86
C ILE A 668 -3.62 9.30 -18.03
N GLU A 669 -4.07 10.42 -17.47
CA GLU A 669 -5.40 10.97 -17.74
C GLU A 669 -5.57 11.34 -19.22
N THR A 670 -4.55 11.98 -19.80
CA THR A 670 -4.55 12.34 -21.22
C THR A 670 -4.58 11.10 -22.13
N ILE A 671 -3.82 10.04 -21.79
CA ILE A 671 -3.88 8.73 -22.46
C ILE A 671 -5.29 8.11 -22.33
N ASN A 672 -5.92 8.19 -21.16
CA ASN A 672 -7.27 7.68 -20.96
C ASN A 672 -8.35 8.50 -21.72
N LYS A 673 -8.20 9.83 -21.81
CA LYS A 673 -9.03 10.72 -22.64
C LYS A 673 -8.89 10.36 -24.12
N MET A 674 -7.64 10.19 -24.60
CA MET A 674 -7.33 9.71 -25.95
C MET A 674 -7.95 8.34 -26.24
N ASN A 675 -7.77 7.36 -25.37
CA ASN A 675 -8.30 6.00 -25.52
C ASN A 675 -9.84 5.96 -25.46
N ARG A 676 -10.48 6.88 -24.73
CA ARG A 676 -11.95 7.05 -24.73
C ARG A 676 -12.43 7.60 -26.08
N ILE A 677 -11.80 8.65 -26.59
CA ILE A 677 -12.15 9.28 -27.88
C ILE A 677 -11.85 8.34 -29.05
N SER A 678 -10.76 7.58 -28.99
CA SER A 678 -10.41 6.57 -29.99
C SER A 678 -11.45 5.44 -30.07
N ARG A 679 -11.87 4.88 -28.93
CA ARG A 679 -12.95 3.87 -28.90
C ARG A 679 -14.30 4.43 -29.38
N GLN A 680 -14.60 5.69 -29.06
CA GLN A 680 -15.80 6.37 -29.59
C GLN A 680 -15.72 6.53 -31.11
N HIS A 681 -14.57 6.98 -31.66
CA HIS A 681 -14.38 7.09 -33.11
C HIS A 681 -14.46 5.72 -33.82
N LEU A 682 -13.88 4.68 -33.24
CA LEU A 682 -13.97 3.31 -33.74
C LEU A 682 -15.42 2.83 -33.80
N GLN A 683 -16.25 3.21 -32.82
CA GLN A 683 -17.69 2.90 -32.80
C GLN A 683 -18.51 3.77 -33.77
N GLU A 684 -18.13 5.03 -33.98
CA GLU A 684 -18.80 5.97 -34.90
C GLU A 684 -18.50 5.67 -36.38
N PHE A 685 -17.26 5.31 -36.71
CA PHE A 685 -16.75 5.24 -38.09
C PHE A 685 -16.25 3.85 -38.52
N GLY A 686 -16.07 2.91 -37.60
CA GLY A 686 -15.60 1.55 -37.89
C GLY A 686 -14.10 1.40 -38.13
N PHE A 687 -13.31 2.46 -37.94
CA PHE A 687 -11.84 2.43 -38.03
C PHE A 687 -11.17 3.30 -36.94
N GLU A 688 -9.93 2.97 -36.62
CA GLU A 688 -9.12 3.70 -35.62
C GLU A 688 -8.74 5.09 -36.15
N PRO A 689 -8.88 6.17 -35.36
CA PRO A 689 -8.55 7.51 -35.83
C PRO A 689 -7.04 7.73 -35.92
N ASP A 690 -6.62 8.37 -37.02
CA ASP A 690 -5.24 8.86 -37.16
C ASP A 690 -4.93 10.01 -36.19
N ALA A 691 -3.65 10.26 -35.95
CA ALA A 691 -3.16 11.28 -35.01
C ALA A 691 -3.73 12.68 -35.31
N SER A 692 -3.92 13.04 -36.59
CA SER A 692 -4.53 14.31 -36.99
C SER A 692 -6.00 14.43 -36.58
N ILE A 693 -6.76 13.33 -36.59
CA ILE A 693 -8.19 13.31 -36.21
C ILE A 693 -8.32 13.37 -34.68
N LEU A 694 -7.41 12.69 -33.97
CA LEU A 694 -7.31 12.82 -32.51
C LEU A 694 -6.87 14.23 -32.10
N ALA A 695 -6.02 14.91 -32.86
CA ALA A 695 -5.61 16.30 -32.59
C ALA A 695 -6.81 17.24 -32.63
N GLU A 696 -7.63 17.16 -33.67
CA GLU A 696 -8.87 17.93 -33.80
C GLU A 696 -9.89 17.58 -32.71
N LYS A 697 -10.12 16.29 -32.41
CA LYS A 697 -11.06 15.87 -31.35
C LYS A 697 -10.58 16.08 -29.91
N MET A 698 -9.28 16.36 -29.67
CA MET A 698 -8.72 16.57 -28.33
C MET A 698 -8.30 18.01 -28.05
N GLU A 699 -8.27 18.88 -29.06
CA GLU A 699 -7.75 20.26 -28.99
C GLU A 699 -6.25 20.33 -28.63
N ILE A 700 -5.49 19.29 -28.97
CA ILE A 700 -4.06 19.13 -28.66
C ILE A 700 -3.24 19.02 -29.95
N PRO A 701 -2.08 19.71 -30.09
CA PRO A 701 -1.24 19.60 -31.29
C PRO A 701 -0.82 18.16 -31.62
N GLU A 702 -0.83 17.82 -32.91
CA GLU A 702 -0.54 16.47 -33.40
C GLU A 702 0.80 15.92 -32.89
N ASP A 703 1.84 16.76 -32.83
CA ASP A 703 3.16 16.39 -32.28
C ASP A 703 3.10 15.96 -30.79
N LYS A 704 2.22 16.56 -29.98
CA LYS A 704 2.03 16.18 -28.57
C LYS A 704 1.28 14.84 -28.51
N ILE A 705 0.27 14.62 -29.37
CA ILE A 705 -0.41 13.32 -29.47
C ILE A 705 0.51 12.21 -29.98
N ARG A 706 1.32 12.47 -31.01
CA ARG A 706 2.29 11.51 -31.57
C ARG A 706 3.34 11.09 -30.53
N LYS A 707 3.71 11.99 -29.61
CA LYS A 707 4.53 11.66 -28.42
C LYS A 707 3.74 10.83 -27.40
N ILE A 708 2.50 11.22 -27.08
CA ILE A 708 1.60 10.48 -26.17
C ILE A 708 1.38 9.04 -26.65
N MET A 709 1.11 8.82 -27.94
CA MET A 709 1.00 7.49 -28.56
C MET A 709 2.28 6.65 -28.41
N LYS A 710 3.46 7.27 -28.41
CA LYS A 710 4.74 6.57 -28.19
C LYS A 710 4.91 6.18 -26.72
N ILE A 711 4.52 7.05 -25.79
CA ILE A 711 4.60 6.85 -24.33
C ILE A 711 3.53 5.87 -23.83
N ALA A 712 2.38 5.79 -24.50
CA ALA A 712 1.27 4.91 -24.12
C ALA A 712 1.59 3.42 -24.26
N LYS A 713 2.57 3.05 -25.09
CA LYS A 713 3.00 1.65 -25.29
C LYS A 713 3.68 1.09 -24.04
N GLU A 714 3.36 -0.15 -23.70
CA GLU A 714 3.99 -0.90 -22.62
C GLU A 714 5.24 -1.64 -23.15
N PRO A 715 6.27 -1.86 -22.30
CA PRO A 715 7.43 -2.66 -22.66
C PRO A 715 7.04 -4.13 -22.84
N ILE A 716 7.69 -4.80 -23.79
CA ILE A 716 7.50 -6.23 -24.08
C ILE A 716 8.57 -7.01 -23.31
N SER A 717 8.24 -8.23 -22.83
CA SER A 717 9.22 -9.09 -22.16
C SER A 717 10.32 -9.55 -23.13
N MET A 718 11.57 -9.62 -22.68
CA MET A 718 12.64 -10.27 -23.45
C MET A 718 12.38 -11.78 -23.60
N GLU A 719 11.71 -12.39 -22.62
CA GLU A 719 11.24 -13.79 -22.64
C GLU A 719 9.98 -13.99 -23.51
N THR A 720 9.69 -13.08 -24.45
CA THR A 720 8.60 -13.30 -25.43
C THR A 720 9.14 -14.19 -26.55
N PRO A 721 8.61 -15.40 -26.78
CA PRO A 721 9.08 -16.27 -27.86
C PRO A 721 8.79 -15.64 -29.23
N ILE A 722 9.66 -15.91 -30.21
CA ILE A 722 9.61 -15.27 -31.53
C ILE A 722 9.74 -16.29 -32.68
N GLY A 723 8.60 -16.87 -33.05
CA GLY A 723 8.47 -17.86 -34.11
C GLY A 723 7.52 -18.98 -33.70
N ASP A 724 7.59 -20.10 -34.40
CA ASP A 724 6.99 -21.38 -33.97
C ASP A 724 8.04 -22.30 -33.28
N ASP A 725 9.30 -21.86 -33.16
CA ASP A 725 10.40 -22.58 -32.52
C ASP A 725 10.58 -22.06 -31.07
N ASP A 726 10.18 -22.87 -30.07
CA ASP A 726 10.15 -22.49 -28.64
C ASP A 726 11.51 -22.07 -28.04
N ASP A 727 12.64 -22.41 -28.67
CA ASP A 727 13.98 -22.04 -28.22
C ASP A 727 14.30 -20.53 -28.44
N SER A 728 13.64 -19.84 -29.37
CA SER A 728 14.02 -18.48 -29.79
C SER A 728 13.23 -17.39 -29.06
N HIS A 729 13.93 -16.52 -28.32
CA HIS A 729 13.32 -15.48 -27.50
C HIS A 729 13.67 -14.08 -28.03
N LEU A 730 12.80 -13.08 -27.78
CA LEU A 730 13.01 -11.70 -28.23
C LEU A 730 14.35 -11.11 -27.73
N GLY A 731 14.81 -11.53 -26.55
CA GLY A 731 16.10 -11.14 -25.98
C GLY A 731 17.31 -11.50 -26.84
N ASP A 732 17.28 -12.62 -27.56
CA ASP A 732 18.41 -13.12 -28.37
C ASP A 732 18.76 -12.20 -29.56
N PHE A 733 17.82 -11.33 -29.95
CA PHE A 733 17.94 -10.41 -31.08
C PHE A 733 18.34 -8.99 -30.67
N ILE A 734 18.62 -8.74 -29.38
CA ILE A 734 18.98 -7.41 -28.86
C ILE A 734 20.51 -7.27 -28.84
N GLU A 735 21.05 -6.49 -29.77
CA GLU A 735 22.50 -6.23 -29.87
C GLU A 735 23.04 -5.33 -28.75
N ASP A 736 24.23 -5.67 -28.22
CA ASP A 736 24.99 -4.76 -27.34
C ASP A 736 25.66 -3.66 -28.17
N SER A 737 25.10 -2.47 -28.10
CA SER A 737 25.62 -1.25 -28.74
C SER A 737 26.53 -0.40 -27.84
N ALA A 738 26.76 -0.81 -26.58
CA ALA A 738 27.67 -0.12 -25.66
C ALA A 738 29.13 -0.59 -25.81
N ASN A 739 29.33 -1.85 -26.19
CA ASN A 739 30.66 -2.40 -26.45
C ASN A 739 31.15 -2.07 -27.87
N THR A 740 32.36 -1.51 -28.01
CA THR A 740 32.97 -1.26 -29.32
C THR A 740 33.36 -2.56 -29.99
N ALA A 741 32.97 -2.76 -31.26
CA ALA A 741 33.38 -3.93 -32.02
C ALA A 741 34.93 -4.05 -32.08
N PRO A 742 35.51 -5.27 -32.08
CA PRO A 742 36.97 -5.43 -32.12
C PRO A 742 37.65 -4.76 -33.33
N VAL A 743 36.92 -4.60 -34.43
CA VAL A 743 37.38 -3.86 -35.63
C VAL A 743 37.51 -2.36 -35.35
N ASP A 744 36.53 -1.75 -34.69
CA ASP A 744 36.56 -0.32 -34.33
C ASP A 744 37.62 -0.05 -33.26
N ALA A 745 37.76 -0.95 -32.28
CA ALA A 745 38.84 -0.89 -31.29
C ALA A 745 40.23 -0.96 -31.95
N ALA A 746 40.42 -1.84 -32.94
CA ALA A 746 41.64 -1.92 -33.73
C ALA A 746 41.87 -0.67 -34.60
N MET A 747 40.82 -0.09 -35.20
CA MET A 747 40.92 1.16 -35.95
C MET A 747 41.30 2.34 -35.06
N GLN A 748 40.73 2.44 -33.85
CA GLN A 748 41.10 3.45 -32.86
C GLN A 748 42.54 3.27 -32.35
N ALA A 749 43.00 2.04 -32.14
CA ALA A 749 44.39 1.75 -31.78
C ALA A 749 45.36 2.18 -32.90
N GLY A 750 45.10 1.75 -34.15
CA GLY A 750 45.90 2.14 -35.31
C GLY A 750 45.94 3.65 -35.55
N LEU A 751 44.83 4.36 -35.31
CA LEU A 751 44.79 5.82 -35.34
C LEU A 751 45.70 6.44 -34.27
N ARG A 752 45.70 5.92 -33.03
CA ARG A 752 46.58 6.41 -31.96
C ARG A 752 48.06 6.25 -32.32
N ASP A 753 48.44 5.09 -32.85
CA ASP A 753 49.83 4.81 -33.26
C ASP A 753 50.27 5.70 -34.44
N VAL A 754 49.42 5.87 -35.45
CA VAL A 754 49.72 6.76 -36.59
C VAL A 754 49.78 8.23 -36.16
N VAL A 755 48.93 8.67 -35.23
CA VAL A 755 49.01 10.02 -34.63
C VAL A 755 50.31 10.18 -33.84
N LYS A 756 50.74 9.17 -33.08
CA LYS A 756 51.99 9.17 -32.31
C LYS A 756 53.22 9.35 -33.22
N ASP A 757 53.36 8.50 -34.23
CA ASP A 757 54.39 8.57 -35.30
C ASP A 757 54.51 9.99 -35.89
N ILE A 758 53.36 10.58 -36.21
CA ILE A 758 53.27 11.88 -36.88
C ILE A 758 53.62 13.05 -35.93
N LEU A 759 53.33 12.90 -34.64
CA LEU A 759 53.74 13.82 -33.59
C LEU A 759 55.24 13.71 -33.28
N ASP A 760 55.82 12.51 -33.21
CA ASP A 760 57.27 12.32 -33.05
C ASP A 760 58.05 12.83 -34.27
N GLY A 761 57.42 12.87 -35.45
CA GLY A 761 57.94 13.56 -36.62
C GLY A 761 57.92 15.10 -36.58
N LEU A 762 57.41 15.75 -35.53
CA LEU A 762 57.53 17.21 -35.32
C LEU A 762 58.80 17.57 -34.53
N THR A 763 59.07 18.87 -34.32
CA THR A 763 60.12 19.22 -33.34
C THR A 763 59.60 18.91 -31.93
N PRO A 764 60.45 18.48 -30.96
CA PRO A 764 59.96 18.06 -29.64
C PRO A 764 59.13 19.12 -28.90
N ARG A 765 59.40 20.41 -29.14
CA ARG A 765 58.60 21.53 -28.58
C ARG A 765 57.24 21.69 -29.24
N GLU A 766 57.13 21.45 -30.56
CA GLU A 766 55.84 21.43 -31.27
C GLU A 766 55.01 20.19 -30.90
N ALA A 767 55.66 19.02 -30.80
CA ALA A 767 55.04 17.76 -30.41
C ALA A 767 54.46 17.82 -28.99
N LYS A 768 55.27 18.26 -28.00
CA LYS A 768 54.83 18.37 -26.60
C LYS A 768 53.77 19.45 -26.40
N VAL A 769 53.78 20.56 -27.16
CA VAL A 769 52.64 21.52 -27.16
C VAL A 769 51.35 20.85 -27.61
N LEU A 770 51.36 20.06 -28.70
CA LEU A 770 50.15 19.38 -29.17
C LEU A 770 49.68 18.26 -28.21
N ARG A 771 50.61 17.42 -27.71
CA ARG A 771 50.25 16.36 -26.74
C ARG A 771 49.57 16.94 -25.50
N MET A 772 50.14 17.99 -24.92
CA MET A 772 49.57 18.63 -23.73
C MET A 772 48.28 19.41 -24.03
N ARG A 773 48.18 20.07 -25.20
CA ARG A 773 46.97 20.82 -25.57
C ARG A 773 45.76 19.95 -25.89
N PHE A 774 45.96 18.72 -26.36
CA PHE A 774 44.88 17.80 -26.78
C PHE A 774 44.77 16.52 -25.93
N GLY A 775 45.52 16.40 -24.83
CA GLY A 775 45.51 15.21 -23.97
C GLY A 775 46.11 13.95 -24.62
N ILE A 776 46.83 14.07 -25.72
CA ILE A 776 47.37 12.90 -26.45
C ILE A 776 48.55 12.33 -25.66
N GLU A 777 48.46 11.05 -25.29
CA GLU A 777 49.34 10.35 -24.32
C GLU A 777 49.28 10.90 -22.88
N MET A 778 48.24 11.63 -22.49
CA MET A 778 48.06 12.15 -21.12
C MET A 778 46.63 11.91 -20.59
N SER A 779 46.44 12.02 -19.29
CA SER A 779 45.13 11.86 -18.63
C SER A 779 44.19 13.05 -18.83
N THR A 780 44.71 14.26 -19.05
CA THR A 780 43.94 15.51 -19.23
C THR A 780 44.53 16.37 -20.35
N ASP A 781 43.68 17.11 -21.06
CA ASP A 781 44.13 18.25 -21.85
C ASP A 781 44.48 19.43 -20.94
N HIS A 782 45.34 20.32 -21.41
CA HIS A 782 45.79 21.51 -20.71
C HIS A 782 45.46 22.76 -21.51
N THR A 783 45.12 23.86 -20.83
CA THR A 783 44.84 25.13 -21.49
C THR A 783 46.12 25.76 -22.06
N LEU A 784 45.96 26.67 -23.02
CA LEU A 784 47.07 27.46 -23.58
C LEU A 784 47.84 28.29 -22.54
N GLU A 785 47.29 28.50 -21.34
CA GLU A 785 47.98 29.19 -20.24
C GLU A 785 48.78 28.22 -19.36
N GLU A 786 48.25 27.04 -19.01
CA GLU A 786 49.03 26.00 -18.31
C GLU A 786 50.20 25.52 -19.17
N VAL A 787 49.96 25.25 -20.46
CA VAL A 787 51.03 24.91 -21.41
C VAL A 787 52.05 26.05 -21.53
N GLY A 788 51.60 27.30 -21.38
CA GLY A 788 52.50 28.47 -21.33
C GLY A 788 53.41 28.46 -20.10
N LYS A 789 52.83 28.23 -18.92
CA LYS A 789 53.53 28.12 -17.63
C LYS A 789 54.54 26.97 -17.62
N GLN A 790 54.24 25.83 -18.26
CA GLN A 790 55.17 24.70 -18.37
C GLN A 790 56.32 24.89 -19.39
N PHE A 791 56.31 25.97 -20.18
CA PHE A 791 57.34 26.26 -21.18
C PHE A 791 58.03 27.62 -20.97
N ASP A 792 57.76 28.30 -19.85
CA ASP A 792 58.18 29.69 -19.55
C ASP A 792 57.85 30.68 -20.69
N VAL A 793 56.65 30.54 -21.24
CA VAL A 793 56.23 31.19 -22.50
C VAL A 793 54.81 31.75 -22.40
N THR A 794 54.57 32.91 -23.02
CA THR A 794 53.25 33.54 -23.04
C THR A 794 52.21 32.69 -23.80
N ARG A 795 50.95 32.72 -23.32
CA ARG A 795 49.78 32.04 -23.91
C ARG A 795 49.68 32.18 -25.43
N GLU A 796 49.87 33.40 -25.95
CA GLU A 796 49.81 33.68 -27.39
C GLU A 796 50.96 33.02 -28.16
N ARG A 797 52.14 32.89 -27.55
CA ARG A 797 53.27 32.21 -28.18
C ARG A 797 53.10 30.69 -28.20
N ILE A 798 52.38 30.10 -27.24
CA ILE A 798 51.91 28.70 -27.37
C ILE A 798 50.94 28.56 -28.54
N ARG A 799 49.95 29.45 -28.66
CA ARG A 799 48.99 29.46 -29.80
C ARG A 799 49.70 29.58 -31.16
N GLN A 800 50.78 30.36 -31.24
CA GLN A 800 51.63 30.42 -32.45
C GLN A 800 52.36 29.10 -32.75
N ILE A 801 52.84 28.38 -31.72
CA ILE A 801 53.52 27.09 -31.88
C ILE A 801 52.51 26.02 -32.31
N GLU A 802 51.34 25.96 -31.68
CA GLU A 802 50.20 25.12 -32.05
C GLU A 802 49.79 25.35 -33.51
N ALA A 803 49.47 26.59 -33.91
CA ALA A 803 49.06 26.91 -35.27
C ALA A 803 50.16 26.61 -36.32
N LYS A 804 51.44 26.72 -35.94
CA LYS A 804 52.58 26.32 -36.80
C LYS A 804 52.69 24.80 -36.91
N ALA A 805 52.50 24.06 -35.82
CA ALA A 805 52.51 22.60 -35.81
C ALA A 805 51.35 22.03 -36.64
N LEU A 806 50.12 22.51 -36.43
CA LEU A 806 48.95 22.14 -37.23
C LEU A 806 49.14 22.46 -38.72
N ARG A 807 49.80 23.57 -39.07
CA ARG A 807 50.16 23.89 -40.47
C ARG A 807 51.15 22.89 -41.08
N LYS A 808 52.11 22.38 -40.29
CA LYS A 808 53.02 21.29 -40.73
C LYS A 808 52.28 19.96 -40.91
N LEU A 809 51.34 19.63 -40.03
CA LEU A 809 50.55 18.40 -40.11
C LEU A 809 49.59 18.40 -41.32
N LYS A 810 49.12 19.57 -41.76
CA LYS A 810 48.33 19.76 -42.98
C LYS A 810 49.10 19.64 -44.31
N HIS A 811 50.40 19.33 -44.28
CA HIS A 811 51.17 19.04 -45.50
C HIS A 811 50.81 17.64 -46.02
N PRO A 812 50.57 17.42 -47.34
CA PRO A 812 50.10 16.14 -47.89
C PRO A 812 50.86 14.92 -47.37
N SER A 813 52.19 14.94 -47.44
CA SER A 813 53.08 13.88 -46.95
C SER A 813 52.97 13.50 -45.45
N ARG A 814 52.14 14.21 -44.68
CA ARG A 814 51.76 13.89 -43.29
C ARG A 814 50.24 13.72 -43.15
N SER A 815 49.44 14.56 -43.80
CA SER A 815 47.98 14.44 -43.75
C SER A 815 47.48 13.14 -44.35
N ASP A 816 48.16 12.60 -45.37
CA ASP A 816 47.61 11.50 -46.16
C ASP A 816 47.63 10.16 -45.41
N LYS A 817 48.49 10.04 -44.38
CA LYS A 817 48.43 8.96 -43.37
C LYS A 817 47.26 9.08 -42.39
N LEU A 818 46.69 10.28 -42.21
CA LEU A 818 45.54 10.52 -41.31
C LEU A 818 44.22 10.52 -42.10
N ARG A 819 44.24 10.86 -43.40
CA ARG A 819 43.11 10.77 -44.32
C ARG A 819 42.58 9.35 -44.54
N SER A 820 43.30 8.31 -44.13
CA SER A 820 42.83 6.92 -44.18
C SER A 820 41.96 6.53 -42.98
N PHE A 821 41.76 7.43 -42.02
CA PHE A 821 40.93 7.24 -40.81
C PHE A 821 39.77 8.25 -40.74
N ILE A 822 39.42 8.89 -41.87
CA ILE A 822 38.37 9.92 -42.03
C ILE A 822 37.62 9.65 -43.34
#